data_AF-T0SHG6-F1
#
_entry.id   AF-T0SHG6-F1
#
_cell.length_a   1.000
_cell.length_b   1.000
_cell.length_c   1.000
_cell.angle_alpha   90.00
_cell.angle_beta   90.00
_cell.angle_gamma   90.00
#
_symmetry.space_group_name_H-M   'P 1'
#
loop_
_entity.id
_entity.type
_entity.pdbx_description
1 polymer ?
#
loop_
_entity_poly.entity_id
_entity_poly.type
_entity_poly.pdbx_seq_one_letter_code
_entity_poly.pdbx_strand_id
1 'polypeptide(L)'
;MLILAMTLLASCGYLKDTPVEDSNVYRSPQLGSDCTIDPAKIGQIFVENVQEQIECIESKLAQFRYVKTQNRDVLTEGELSQFVKKFFDKNSETIIQGLSLVFELNMLLLRDEAGQISRDNITPLFKLLSSVNKEAIIIYQVFSDMSDKKKRADFWKNRELLIQAIERFSAETLKIIEIGHKVPKKINLKQFILDLQSKLSGKNVDEKVIDSLLFIKKLFLGGTKEEITSLELIDLVSKAPGILIAAFDAVLIADSDFSDKWEYHDYLIDKADNIENALYKHKDEEYIFDIDDLFNIAEQIDLDEVTLKSGSFKLRDYEKLIESFKKDLIGGDKRKFLFKDLKTIFTYLRLGIKSLQRYNQIEEITKDLTKKEEDDVNTAREKIYSLAKHFPSEAKTLIRNEVTIPSELAVLNFIETLNKETKTFNFDMEVVNALFSIKQLALGGSRELITRKEVFDALSKTKELAEIYFDIRYLLPRKEEAMQKRILLEGQLVKIESLLLKTDVDFPVLAASEAKKIIEFFFEKEDQSKFTEALVAFKKNILGGDQETYTFKEFQSALNYINVLIDGLNLTDGIKDFFKKYENDEISEHQDELLSTVVEFTGKLDQNLEKGRVFNKDVDIVSFLQETQNLTNLKDEDLDLIADVFPVKALLVGGAPDNLSKEDAKKLISKARAIVKLLIEAITLKRDKYETKLDFNVKVYEIGRGLNDLMEKIAPETNIIKVTSILRLLERFTEVKFTRFKRTIIDLKERLIELKPREELTYNAKEPDLPSNHEDLDSIFTKKDIDTVMNTFFEAFEIMIFTDATYDHMKDQLEPKAKKASKSGRSQTAESFGGRALDFLENKAEELNLPDIFGKKNIVETILNELKTVNFPNLPVYKKLREGYMPELKENFTKLATNYRYFRDQDSGMQHYTFKILRNKYGFEELSMIRWGLGKVLVAYGPYVSNPNDAKGNSITMEQLGDFLVGIRSILEEFNLWTSNFQFFSRNTLLLGDLFQSQSNGDMQLNQEEGTEYVALILQAVVLANKVMDRMKDICPFVEKSDGDYRIDPVCHRENFFDVVFKDLKFNNFFPQLQRYSTDNSKEQNIEFIRSIEGFARDIPIEEPMRIRDYTLVIGAMLNIESTFLRFDRNQDNVIDRDELDRAFEVYRNVILMLAPDLRDGNEKYARVVFFHMIKYMTIPCSKVTIFKHHNLFWFYYRNTEAQRVNIGSLLYYLVNGATCSDDEGEEPEE
;
A
#
# COMPACT_ATOMS: atom_id res chain seq x y z
N MET A 1 -29.30 63.15 25.08
CA MET A 1 -28.35 62.42 24.22
C MET A 1 -28.61 62.66 22.73
N LEU A 2 -29.76 62.28 22.17
CA LEU A 2 -30.14 62.60 20.77
C LEU A 2 -30.12 64.11 20.49
N ILE A 3 -30.69 64.90 21.41
CA ILE A 3 -30.70 66.36 21.34
C ILE A 3 -29.28 66.91 21.52
N LEU A 4 -28.43 66.31 22.38
CA LEU A 4 -27.04 66.74 22.59
C LEU A 4 -26.16 66.38 21.38
N ALA A 5 -26.28 65.17 20.83
CA ALA A 5 -25.58 64.70 19.65
C ALA A 5 -26.03 65.48 18.41
N MET A 6 -27.32 65.75 18.24
CA MET A 6 -27.81 66.58 17.14
C MET A 6 -27.52 68.06 17.33
N THR A 7 -27.43 68.58 18.56
CA THR A 7 -26.95 69.95 18.79
C THR A 7 -25.45 70.09 18.63
N LEU A 8 -24.66 69.05 18.94
CA LEU A 8 -23.22 68.96 18.61
C LEU A 8 -23.00 68.83 17.10
N LEU A 9 -23.79 68.01 16.41
CA LEU A 9 -23.73 67.87 14.93
C LEU A 9 -24.26 69.11 14.21
N ALA A 10 -25.27 69.79 14.76
CA ALA A 10 -25.78 71.05 14.23
C ALA A 10 -24.86 72.24 14.55
N SER A 11 -24.16 72.24 15.69
CA SER A 11 -23.21 73.31 16.04
C SER A 11 -21.94 73.30 15.18
N CYS A 12 -21.55 72.15 14.63
CA CYS A 12 -20.48 72.05 13.62
C CYS A 12 -20.77 72.84 12.33
N GLY A 13 -22.02 73.27 12.09
CA GLY A 13 -22.42 74.05 10.91
C GLY A 13 -22.41 75.57 11.08
N TYR A 14 -22.25 76.10 12.31
CA TYR A 14 -22.40 77.54 12.59
C TYR A 14 -21.14 78.37 12.23
N LEU A 15 -20.14 77.76 11.58
CA LEU A 15 -18.80 78.30 11.35
C LEU A 15 -18.69 79.35 10.22
N LYS A 16 -19.79 79.78 9.58
CA LYS A 16 -19.73 80.66 8.39
C LYS A 16 -20.55 81.96 8.42
N ASP A 17 -21.29 82.26 9.48
CA ASP A 17 -22.01 83.54 9.55
C ASP A 17 -21.16 84.64 10.21
N THR A 18 -21.05 85.78 9.53
CA THR A 18 -20.35 86.98 10.02
C THR A 18 -21.09 87.61 11.20
N PRO A 19 -20.39 88.10 12.25
CA PRO A 19 -21.01 88.73 13.40
C PRO A 19 -21.73 90.03 13.02
N VAL A 20 -22.84 90.32 13.70
CA VAL A 20 -23.68 91.50 13.45
C VAL A 20 -23.09 92.72 14.15
N GLU A 21 -22.79 93.78 13.39
CA GLU A 21 -22.34 95.08 13.92
C GLU A 21 -23.48 95.87 14.59
N ASP A 22 -23.11 96.50 15.72
CA ASP A 22 -23.76 97.58 16.47
C ASP A 22 -24.99 97.32 17.38
N SER A 23 -24.79 97.65 18.66
CA SER A 23 -25.82 97.85 19.70
C SER A 23 -25.83 99.31 20.19
N ASN A 24 -26.67 100.14 19.56
CA ASN A 24 -27.17 101.37 20.17
C ASN A 24 -28.67 101.24 20.41
N VAL A 25 -29.04 100.63 21.54
CA VAL A 25 -30.42 100.54 22.03
C VAL A 25 -30.56 101.45 23.25
N TYR A 26 -31.69 102.16 23.30
CA TYR A 26 -32.06 103.21 24.25
C TYR A 26 -31.90 102.77 25.72
N ARG A 27 -31.04 103.46 26.49
CA ARG A 27 -30.80 103.20 27.92
C ARG A 27 -31.85 103.90 28.80
N SER A 28 -32.73 103.12 29.44
CA SER A 28 -33.34 103.57 30.71
C SER A 28 -32.33 103.29 31.84
N PRO A 29 -31.93 104.30 32.65
CA PRO A 29 -30.92 104.15 33.71
C PRO A 29 -31.27 103.14 34.82
N GLN A 30 -32.52 102.67 34.88
CA GLN A 30 -33.01 101.77 35.93
C GLN A 30 -33.15 100.30 35.47
N LEU A 31 -32.92 100.01 34.17
CA LEU A 31 -33.02 98.65 33.58
C LEU A 31 -31.72 98.21 32.86
N GLY A 32 -30.68 99.06 32.85
CA GLY A 32 -29.38 98.71 32.29
C GLY A 32 -28.55 97.89 33.27
N SER A 33 -28.70 96.56 33.30
CA SER A 33 -27.60 95.71 33.77
C SER A 33 -26.47 95.72 32.74
N ASP A 34 -25.22 95.81 33.22
CA ASP A 34 -23.99 96.07 32.46
C ASP A 34 -23.51 94.95 31.51
N CYS A 35 -24.26 93.85 31.38
CA CYS A 35 -23.87 92.72 30.53
C CYS A 35 -24.51 92.80 29.13
N THR A 36 -23.70 92.60 28.09
CA THR A 36 -24.10 92.51 26.68
C THR A 36 -24.16 91.04 26.26
N ILE A 37 -25.31 90.61 25.72
CA ILE A 37 -25.51 89.26 25.22
C ILE A 37 -24.86 89.15 23.83
N ASP A 38 -23.96 88.19 23.66
CA ASP A 38 -23.30 87.82 22.39
C ASP A 38 -23.93 86.52 21.84
N PRO A 39 -24.83 86.62 20.84
CA PRO A 39 -25.49 85.45 20.27
C PRO A 39 -24.54 84.48 19.58
N ALA A 40 -23.40 84.96 19.05
CA ALA A 40 -22.44 84.11 18.36
C ALA A 40 -21.73 83.19 19.35
N LYS A 41 -21.34 83.72 20.51
CA LYS A 41 -20.82 82.91 21.62
C LYS A 41 -21.84 81.90 22.11
N ILE A 42 -23.10 82.29 22.29
CA ILE A 42 -24.16 81.36 22.71
C ILE A 42 -24.35 80.21 21.70
N GLY A 43 -24.18 80.47 20.40
CA GLY A 43 -24.14 79.42 19.38
C GLY A 43 -23.03 78.38 19.58
N GLN A 44 -21.99 78.71 20.34
CA GLN A 44 -20.84 77.87 20.69
C GLN A 44 -20.92 77.30 22.11
N ILE A 45 -22.12 77.18 22.70
CA ILE A 45 -22.37 76.67 24.06
C ILE A 45 -21.83 75.25 24.35
N PHE A 46 -21.35 74.51 23.35
CA PHE A 46 -20.72 73.20 23.56
C PHE A 46 -19.21 73.19 23.32
N VAL A 47 -18.65 74.29 22.80
CA VAL A 47 -17.24 74.40 22.39
C VAL A 47 -16.49 75.44 23.24
N GLU A 48 -17.15 76.55 23.59
CA GLU A 48 -16.59 77.63 24.40
C GLU A 48 -17.37 77.81 25.71
N ASN A 49 -16.70 78.34 26.73
CA ASN A 49 -17.34 78.68 27.99
C ASN A 49 -18.17 79.96 27.82
N VAL A 50 -19.49 79.82 27.91
CA VAL A 50 -20.47 80.90 27.76
C VAL A 50 -21.25 81.15 29.04
N GLN A 51 -20.72 80.70 30.18
CA GLN A 51 -21.36 80.87 31.49
C GLN A 51 -21.74 82.33 31.76
N GLU A 52 -20.86 83.29 31.44
CA GLU A 52 -21.15 84.73 31.60
C GLU A 52 -22.37 85.18 30.76
N GLN A 53 -22.56 84.60 29.57
CA GLN A 53 -23.70 84.88 28.70
C GLN A 53 -24.99 84.28 29.27
N ILE A 54 -24.91 83.06 29.79
CA ILE A 54 -26.03 82.34 30.43
C ILE A 54 -26.50 83.12 31.68
N GLU A 55 -25.56 83.54 32.53
CA GLU A 55 -25.84 84.35 33.73
C GLU A 55 -26.39 85.73 33.37
N CYS A 56 -25.90 86.33 32.28
CA CYS A 56 -26.45 87.57 31.76
C CYS A 56 -27.92 87.41 31.34
N ILE A 57 -28.24 86.36 30.58
CA ILE A 57 -29.62 86.06 30.17
C ILE A 57 -30.49 85.77 31.41
N GLU A 58 -29.99 84.98 32.37
CA GLU A 58 -30.71 84.69 33.61
C GLU A 58 -31.04 85.99 34.35
N SER A 59 -30.07 86.89 34.52
CA SER A 59 -30.26 88.18 35.19
C SER A 59 -31.30 89.06 34.48
N LYS A 60 -31.22 89.15 33.15
CA LYS A 60 -32.19 89.92 32.33
C LYS A 60 -33.59 89.30 32.40
N LEU A 61 -33.69 87.97 32.41
CA LEU A 61 -34.97 87.27 32.53
C LEU A 61 -35.52 87.28 33.98
N ALA A 62 -34.67 87.37 34.99
CA ALA A 62 -35.08 87.54 36.37
C ALA A 62 -35.67 88.94 36.62
N GLN A 63 -35.18 89.98 35.93
CA GLN A 63 -35.77 91.32 35.95
C GLN A 63 -37.20 91.36 35.40
N PHE A 64 -37.57 90.36 34.60
CA PHE A 64 -38.94 90.17 34.12
C PHE A 64 -39.94 89.87 35.23
N ARG A 65 -39.47 89.49 36.43
CA ARG A 65 -40.33 89.36 37.62
C ARG A 65 -41.09 90.65 37.94
N TYR A 66 -40.58 91.80 37.53
CA TYR A 66 -41.17 93.12 37.76
C TYR A 66 -42.11 93.59 36.64
N VAL A 67 -42.19 92.86 35.52
CA VAL A 67 -43.13 93.15 34.43
C VAL A 67 -44.52 92.62 34.80
N LYS A 68 -45.56 93.43 34.58
CA LYS A 68 -46.95 93.08 34.90
C LYS A 68 -47.48 92.05 33.88
N THR A 69 -47.49 90.79 34.28
CA THR A 69 -48.03 89.64 33.52
C THR A 69 -49.48 89.34 33.92
N GLN A 70 -50.18 88.53 33.12
CA GLN A 70 -51.54 88.07 33.44
C GLN A 70 -51.57 87.14 34.65
N ASN A 71 -50.54 86.32 34.83
CA ASN A 71 -50.32 85.47 36.00
C ASN A 71 -48.93 85.77 36.59
N ARG A 72 -48.85 86.02 37.91
CA ARG A 72 -47.61 86.43 38.58
C ARG A 72 -46.59 85.32 38.76
N ASP A 73 -47.00 84.06 38.67
CA ASP A 73 -46.16 82.90 39.00
C ASP A 73 -45.58 82.22 37.75
N VAL A 74 -46.14 82.52 36.58
CA VAL A 74 -45.69 81.97 35.29
C VAL A 74 -45.35 83.09 34.32
N LEU A 75 -44.41 82.80 33.43
CA LEU A 75 -44.10 83.62 32.26
C LEU A 75 -44.60 82.87 31.04
N THR A 76 -45.42 83.49 30.19
CA THR A 76 -45.89 82.84 28.95
C THR A 76 -45.00 83.20 27.75
N GLU A 77 -44.92 82.29 26.78
CA GLU A 77 -44.16 82.50 25.53
C GLU A 77 -44.62 83.75 24.78
N GLY A 78 -45.94 84.00 24.75
CA GLY A 78 -46.52 85.18 24.11
C GLY A 78 -46.11 86.49 24.78
N GLU A 79 -46.10 86.55 26.12
CA GLU A 79 -45.67 87.74 26.88
C GLU A 79 -44.18 88.04 26.66
N LEU A 80 -43.34 86.99 26.68
CA LEU A 80 -41.91 87.14 26.44
C LEU A 80 -41.60 87.49 24.99
N SER A 81 -42.34 86.93 24.03
CA SER A 81 -42.19 87.24 22.61
C SER A 81 -42.57 88.68 22.28
N GLN A 82 -43.66 89.19 22.85
CA GLN A 82 -44.06 90.60 22.69
C GLN A 82 -43.01 91.55 23.25
N PHE A 83 -42.39 91.19 24.37
CA PHE A 83 -41.28 91.96 24.92
C PHE A 83 -40.06 91.92 24.01
N VAL A 84 -39.65 90.74 23.56
CA VAL A 84 -38.49 90.62 22.66
C VAL A 84 -38.72 91.43 21.38
N LYS A 85 -39.91 91.38 20.78
CA LYS A 85 -40.32 92.21 19.63
C LYS A 85 -40.28 93.71 19.89
N LYS A 86 -40.50 94.14 21.13
CA LYS A 86 -40.54 95.55 21.53
C LYS A 86 -39.16 96.12 21.87
N PHE A 87 -38.22 95.29 22.27
CA PHE A 87 -36.92 95.72 22.80
C PHE A 87 -35.71 95.21 22.01
N PHE A 88 -35.90 94.30 21.06
CA PHE A 88 -34.84 93.67 20.25
C PHE A 88 -35.18 93.66 18.75
N ASP A 89 -35.55 94.82 18.20
CA ASP A 89 -36.17 95.01 16.88
C ASP A 89 -35.42 94.35 15.69
N LYS A 90 -34.09 94.21 15.76
CA LYS A 90 -33.28 93.64 14.67
C LYS A 90 -33.18 92.11 14.69
N ASN A 91 -33.27 91.49 15.87
CA ASN A 91 -33.05 90.05 16.08
C ASN A 91 -34.24 89.36 16.75
N SER A 92 -35.38 90.04 16.85
CA SER A 92 -36.50 89.60 17.66
C SER A 92 -37.04 88.24 17.21
N GLU A 93 -37.07 87.96 15.91
CA GLU A 93 -37.60 86.67 15.43
C GLU A 93 -36.67 85.50 15.73
N THR A 94 -35.36 85.65 15.59
CA THR A 94 -34.39 84.60 15.98
C THR A 94 -34.43 84.33 17.48
N ILE A 95 -34.51 85.39 18.30
CA ILE A 95 -34.63 85.26 19.76
C ILE A 95 -35.96 84.59 20.13
N ILE A 96 -37.08 84.95 19.48
CA ILE A 96 -38.39 84.34 19.71
C ILE A 96 -38.41 82.86 19.32
N GLN A 97 -37.80 82.51 18.19
CA GLN A 97 -37.63 81.12 17.77
C GLN A 97 -36.83 80.31 18.79
N GLY A 98 -35.72 80.86 19.29
CA GLY A 98 -34.93 80.26 20.36
C GLY A 98 -35.71 80.11 21.68
N LEU A 99 -36.53 81.11 22.03
CA LEU A 99 -37.37 81.07 23.23
C LEU A 99 -38.39 79.95 23.19
N SER A 100 -39.07 79.75 22.05
CA SER A 100 -40.03 78.65 21.85
C SER A 100 -39.43 77.29 22.24
N LEU A 101 -38.17 77.03 21.83
CA LEU A 101 -37.43 75.83 22.20
C LEU A 101 -37.12 75.75 23.70
N VAL A 102 -36.80 76.89 24.33
CA VAL A 102 -36.57 76.96 25.78
C VAL A 102 -37.85 76.62 26.55
N PHE A 103 -39.03 77.05 26.08
CA PHE A 103 -40.32 76.69 26.68
C PHE A 103 -40.61 75.18 26.56
N GLU A 104 -40.37 74.58 25.39
CA GLU A 104 -40.54 73.14 25.16
C GLU A 104 -39.57 72.29 25.98
N LEU A 105 -38.30 72.70 26.04
CA LEU A 105 -37.28 72.06 26.88
C LEU A 105 -37.64 72.17 28.36
N ASN A 106 -38.08 73.33 28.82
CA ASN A 106 -38.49 73.55 30.20
C ASN A 106 -39.72 72.72 30.58
N MET A 107 -40.68 72.56 29.65
CA MET A 107 -41.82 71.65 29.82
C MET A 107 -41.37 70.21 30.09
N LEU A 108 -40.36 69.73 29.36
CA LEU A 108 -39.86 68.36 29.52
C LEU A 108 -38.95 68.20 30.75
N LEU A 109 -38.03 69.14 30.97
CA LEU A 109 -37.00 69.09 32.01
C LEU A 109 -37.55 69.42 33.39
N LEU A 110 -38.35 70.48 33.52
CA LEU A 110 -38.86 71.01 34.79
C LEU A 110 -40.37 70.86 34.95
N ARG A 111 -41.02 70.13 34.03
CA ARG A 111 -42.43 69.71 34.08
C ARG A 111 -43.43 70.87 34.14
N ASP A 112 -43.10 72.00 33.52
CA ASP A 112 -44.03 73.12 33.36
C ASP A 112 -45.12 72.87 32.31
N GLU A 113 -46.10 73.76 32.23
CA GLU A 113 -47.15 73.69 31.19
C GLU A 113 -46.61 74.18 29.84
N ALA A 114 -47.19 73.68 28.75
CA ALA A 114 -46.78 74.06 27.40
C ALA A 114 -46.90 75.57 27.17
N GLY A 115 -45.85 76.19 26.62
CA GLY A 115 -45.77 77.64 26.39
C GLY A 115 -45.67 78.48 27.67
N GLN A 116 -45.37 77.86 28.83
CA GLN A 116 -45.21 78.55 30.12
C GLN A 116 -43.92 78.10 30.85
N ILE A 117 -43.28 79.03 31.54
CA ILE A 117 -42.15 78.76 32.46
C ILE A 117 -42.57 79.28 33.84
N SER A 118 -42.54 78.40 34.85
CA SER A 118 -42.69 78.81 36.25
C SER A 118 -41.53 79.73 36.63
N ARG A 119 -41.81 80.85 37.28
CA ARG A 119 -40.75 81.78 37.70
C ARG A 119 -39.76 81.16 38.71
N ASP A 120 -40.18 80.10 39.39
CA ASP A 120 -39.32 79.29 40.28
C ASP A 120 -38.39 78.36 39.50
N ASN A 121 -38.73 78.04 38.25
CA ASN A 121 -37.96 77.16 37.38
C ASN A 121 -36.94 77.91 36.50
N ILE A 122 -37.00 79.24 36.43
CA ILE A 122 -36.02 80.06 35.69
C ILE A 122 -34.60 79.78 36.18
N THR A 123 -34.31 79.98 37.46
CA THR A 123 -32.96 79.76 38.00
C THR A 123 -32.47 78.31 37.86
N PRO A 124 -33.28 77.28 38.20
CA PRO A 124 -32.92 75.88 37.90
C PRO A 124 -32.57 75.64 36.42
N LEU A 125 -33.34 76.19 35.48
CA LEU A 125 -33.08 76.05 34.05
C LEU A 125 -31.75 76.68 33.62
N PHE A 126 -31.45 77.90 34.05
CA PHE A 126 -30.17 78.55 33.70
C PHE A 126 -28.97 77.91 34.41
N LYS A 127 -29.16 77.42 35.64
CA LYS A 127 -28.15 76.60 36.32
C LYS A 127 -27.86 75.30 35.56
N LEU A 128 -28.89 74.68 34.99
CA LEU A 128 -28.73 73.50 34.14
C LEU A 128 -27.93 73.86 32.88
N LEU A 129 -28.31 74.93 32.17
CA LEU A 129 -27.60 75.38 30.98
C LEU A 129 -26.12 75.69 31.26
N SER A 130 -25.81 76.35 32.38
CA SER A 130 -24.44 76.64 32.81
C SER A 130 -23.65 75.36 33.12
N SER A 131 -24.26 74.40 33.82
CA SER A 131 -23.63 73.11 34.13
C SER A 131 -23.39 72.27 32.88
N VAL A 132 -24.35 72.25 31.96
CA VAL A 132 -24.28 71.61 30.64
C VAL A 132 -23.14 72.20 29.81
N ASN A 133 -23.03 73.54 29.74
CA ASN A 133 -21.97 74.22 29.01
C ASN A 133 -20.58 73.78 29.51
N LYS A 134 -20.37 73.83 30.83
CA LYS A 134 -19.09 73.49 31.44
C LYS A 134 -18.64 72.06 31.12
N GLU A 135 -19.49 71.06 31.34
CA GLU A 135 -19.09 69.66 31.11
C GLU A 135 -19.07 69.30 29.62
N ALA A 136 -19.93 69.89 28.78
CA ALA A 136 -19.92 69.64 27.35
C ALA A 136 -18.64 70.09 26.65
N ILE A 137 -18.03 71.21 27.08
CA ILE A 137 -16.72 71.65 26.58
C ILE A 137 -15.65 70.59 26.86
N ILE A 138 -15.64 70.05 28.09
CA ILE A 138 -14.69 69.01 28.49
C ILE A 138 -14.91 67.76 27.63
N ILE A 139 -16.17 67.32 27.50
CA ILE A 139 -16.53 66.17 26.66
C ILE A 139 -16.06 66.37 25.21
N TYR A 140 -16.31 67.55 24.62
CA TYR A 140 -15.91 67.87 23.26
C TYR A 140 -14.39 67.86 23.07
N GLN A 141 -13.65 68.53 23.97
CA GLN A 141 -12.18 68.58 23.91
C GLN A 141 -11.56 67.21 24.07
N VAL A 142 -12.02 66.43 25.05
CA VAL A 142 -11.51 65.09 25.33
C VAL A 142 -11.84 64.14 24.17
N PHE A 143 -13.05 64.19 23.63
CA PHE A 143 -13.43 63.39 22.47
C PHE A 143 -12.58 63.74 21.23
N SER A 144 -12.39 65.03 20.95
CA SER A 144 -11.51 65.49 19.86
C SER A 144 -10.09 64.97 20.05
N ASP A 145 -9.57 64.99 21.28
CA ASP A 145 -8.23 64.51 21.59
C ASP A 145 -8.11 62.98 21.46
N MET A 146 -9.14 62.22 21.83
CA MET A 146 -9.18 60.77 21.63
C MET A 146 -9.26 60.37 20.15
N SER A 147 -9.85 61.20 19.30
CA SER A 147 -9.91 60.98 17.85
C SER A 147 -8.59 61.32 17.12
N ASP A 148 -7.69 62.11 17.73
CA ASP A 148 -6.41 62.49 17.13
C ASP A 148 -5.35 61.39 17.30
N LYS A 149 -4.89 60.82 16.17
CA LYS A 149 -3.79 59.83 16.11
C LYS A 149 -2.55 60.23 16.91
N LYS A 150 -2.19 61.52 16.93
CA LYS A 150 -0.98 62.00 17.60
C LYS A 150 -1.09 61.94 19.11
N LYS A 151 -2.32 61.95 19.65
CA LYS A 151 -2.61 61.94 21.08
C LYS A 151 -3.10 60.58 21.59
N ARG A 152 -3.09 59.55 20.74
CA ARG A 152 -3.58 58.20 21.07
C ARG A 152 -2.82 57.54 22.23
N ALA A 153 -1.57 57.94 22.50
CA ALA A 153 -0.82 57.48 23.67
C ALA A 153 -1.49 57.83 25.01
N ASP A 154 -2.31 58.89 25.03
CA ASP A 154 -3.09 59.32 26.21
C ASP A 154 -4.54 58.79 26.18
N PHE A 155 -4.88 57.82 25.31
CA PHE A 155 -6.27 57.36 25.10
C PHE A 155 -6.97 56.99 26.40
N TRP A 156 -6.37 56.11 27.22
CA TRP A 156 -6.97 55.65 28.47
C TRP A 156 -7.14 56.78 29.51
N LYS A 157 -6.20 57.73 29.54
CA LYS A 157 -6.28 58.92 30.41
C LYS A 157 -7.41 59.84 29.97
N ASN A 158 -7.53 60.09 28.67
CA ASN A 158 -8.60 60.90 28.10
C ASN A 158 -9.96 60.22 28.27
N ARG A 159 -10.04 58.90 28.08
CA ARG A 159 -11.24 58.11 28.34
C ARG A 159 -11.72 58.25 29.79
N GLU A 160 -10.81 58.20 30.76
CA GLU A 160 -11.14 58.42 32.17
C GLU A 160 -11.69 59.84 32.42
N LEU A 161 -11.08 60.87 31.81
CA LEU A 161 -11.61 62.24 31.88
C LEU A 161 -12.99 62.37 31.24
N LEU A 162 -13.24 61.65 30.14
CA LEU A 162 -14.53 61.59 29.46
C LEU A 162 -15.62 60.98 30.36
N ILE A 163 -15.32 59.83 30.99
CA ILE A 163 -16.21 59.18 31.96
C ILE A 163 -16.61 60.15 33.05
N GLN A 164 -15.62 60.76 33.71
CA GLN A 164 -15.86 61.68 34.82
C GLN A 164 -16.68 62.91 34.38
N ALA A 165 -16.45 63.44 33.18
CA ALA A 165 -17.21 64.56 32.65
C ALA A 165 -18.67 64.19 32.36
N ILE A 166 -18.93 63.02 31.77
CA ILE A 166 -20.28 62.53 31.48
C ILE A 166 -21.04 62.19 32.76
N GLU A 167 -20.38 61.61 33.76
CA GLU A 167 -20.98 61.33 35.07
C GLU A 167 -21.37 62.61 35.80
N ARG A 168 -20.48 63.62 35.84
CA ARG A 168 -20.81 64.93 36.42
C ARG A 168 -21.95 65.61 35.67
N PHE A 169 -21.91 65.56 34.34
CA PHE A 169 -22.98 66.08 33.49
C PHE A 169 -24.34 65.45 33.84
N SER A 170 -24.39 64.12 33.93
CA SER A 170 -25.59 63.37 34.29
C SER A 170 -26.07 63.71 35.71
N ALA A 171 -25.17 63.69 36.70
CA ALA A 171 -25.50 63.95 38.10
C ALA A 171 -26.04 65.37 38.33
N GLU A 172 -25.40 66.40 37.77
CA GLU A 172 -25.90 67.78 37.90
C GLU A 172 -27.20 68.00 37.12
N THR A 173 -27.38 67.31 35.99
CA THR A 173 -28.66 67.35 35.26
C THR A 173 -29.79 66.73 36.08
N LEU A 174 -29.60 65.52 36.62
CA LEU A 174 -30.57 64.82 37.47
C LEU A 174 -30.97 65.64 38.69
N LYS A 175 -29.97 66.20 39.38
CA LYS A 175 -30.18 67.06 40.55
C LYS A 175 -31.10 68.24 40.28
N ILE A 176 -31.18 68.72 39.04
CA ILE A 176 -32.04 69.84 38.65
C ILE A 176 -33.42 69.34 38.20
N ILE A 177 -33.48 68.31 37.36
CA ILE A 177 -34.75 67.85 36.75
C ILE A 177 -35.62 67.02 37.72
N GLU A 178 -35.04 66.46 38.78
CA GLU A 178 -35.80 65.70 39.80
C GLU A 178 -36.55 66.60 40.80
N ILE A 179 -36.22 67.89 40.91
CA ILE A 179 -36.82 68.84 41.87
C ILE A 179 -38.31 69.11 41.56
N GLY A 180 -38.77 68.87 40.33
CA GLY A 180 -40.14 69.13 39.90
C GLY A 180 -41.17 68.12 40.43
N HIS A 181 -41.95 68.49 41.46
CA HIS A 181 -43.06 67.68 42.01
C HIS A 181 -44.32 67.60 41.11
N LYS A 182 -44.21 67.91 39.81
CA LYS A 182 -45.35 68.00 38.88
C LYS A 182 -45.57 66.69 38.10
N VAL A 183 -46.77 66.55 37.54
CA VAL A 183 -47.20 65.43 36.69
C VAL A 183 -46.25 65.30 35.49
N PRO A 184 -45.85 64.07 35.10
CA PRO A 184 -45.00 63.87 33.93
C PRO A 184 -45.55 64.53 32.67
N LYS A 185 -44.68 65.21 31.93
CA LYS A 185 -45.01 65.84 30.64
C LYS A 185 -44.44 65.01 29.50
N LYS A 186 -44.99 65.18 28.30
CA LYS A 186 -44.51 64.50 27.09
C LYS A 186 -44.40 65.49 25.93
N ILE A 187 -43.44 65.26 25.06
CA ILE A 187 -43.28 65.98 23.80
C ILE A 187 -43.19 64.99 22.64
N ASN A 188 -43.65 65.39 21.45
CA ASN A 188 -43.34 64.64 20.22
C ASN A 188 -41.89 64.97 19.83
N LEU A 189 -41.01 64.00 20.00
CA LEU A 189 -39.57 64.13 19.80
C LEU A 189 -39.23 64.40 18.32
N LYS A 190 -39.95 63.79 17.38
CA LYS A 190 -39.76 64.03 15.94
C LYS A 190 -40.03 65.49 15.59
N GLN A 191 -41.21 65.99 15.99
CA GLN A 191 -41.60 67.38 15.75
C GLN A 191 -40.65 68.35 16.45
N PHE A 192 -40.27 68.06 17.70
CA PHE A 192 -39.30 68.86 18.44
C PHE A 192 -37.96 68.99 17.71
N ILE A 193 -37.44 67.89 17.15
CA ILE A 193 -36.18 67.90 16.40
C ILE A 193 -36.32 68.66 15.08
N LEU A 194 -37.40 68.44 14.33
CA LEU A 194 -37.66 69.17 13.08
C LEU A 194 -37.81 70.67 13.34
N ASP A 195 -38.50 71.04 14.42
CA ASP A 195 -38.64 72.42 14.85
C ASP A 195 -37.28 73.00 15.26
N LEU A 196 -36.49 72.27 16.05
CA LEU A 196 -35.12 72.65 16.42
C LEU A 196 -34.24 72.89 15.20
N GLN A 197 -34.29 72.02 14.20
CA GLN A 197 -33.55 72.15 12.94
C GLN A 197 -34.03 73.34 12.09
N SER A 198 -35.33 73.55 11.99
CA SER A 198 -35.87 74.69 11.24
C SER A 198 -35.53 76.04 11.89
N LYS A 199 -35.37 76.05 13.23
CA LYS A 199 -35.11 77.23 14.06
C LYS A 199 -33.61 77.51 14.25
N LEU A 200 -32.73 76.51 14.09
CA LEU A 200 -31.26 76.66 14.15
C LEU A 200 -30.69 76.53 12.74
N SER A 201 -30.06 77.58 12.19
CA SER A 201 -29.57 77.70 10.80
C SER A 201 -28.44 76.74 10.36
N GLY A 202 -28.46 75.47 10.79
CA GLY A 202 -27.43 74.46 10.55
C GLY A 202 -27.74 73.50 9.38
N LYS A 203 -26.83 72.52 9.18
CA LYS A 203 -26.95 71.44 8.19
C LYS A 203 -28.29 70.71 8.39
N ASN A 204 -29.09 70.62 7.33
CA ASN A 204 -30.37 69.90 7.39
C ASN A 204 -30.11 68.42 7.71
N VAL A 205 -30.55 67.96 8.89
CA VAL A 205 -30.66 66.53 9.19
C VAL A 205 -31.83 65.99 8.36
N ASP A 206 -31.61 64.90 7.64
CA ASP A 206 -32.68 64.24 6.87
C ASP A 206 -33.74 63.71 7.85
N GLU A 207 -35.02 63.92 7.53
CA GLU A 207 -36.14 63.37 8.29
C GLU A 207 -36.00 61.85 8.49
N LYS A 208 -35.42 61.15 7.52
CA LYS A 208 -35.10 59.71 7.64
C LYS A 208 -34.13 59.42 8.78
N VAL A 209 -33.09 60.23 8.96
CA VAL A 209 -32.14 60.07 10.07
C VAL A 209 -32.84 60.30 11.41
N ILE A 210 -33.74 61.29 11.47
CA ILE A 210 -34.56 61.54 12.67
C ILE A 210 -35.42 60.30 12.96
N ASP A 211 -36.15 59.80 11.97
CA ASP A 211 -37.00 58.60 12.11
C ASP A 211 -36.22 57.37 12.55
N SER A 212 -35.00 57.21 12.06
CA SER A 212 -34.10 56.15 12.47
C SER A 212 -33.59 56.35 13.90
N LEU A 213 -33.19 57.56 14.29
CA LEU A 213 -32.75 57.84 15.66
C LEU A 213 -33.82 57.58 16.73
N LEU A 214 -35.10 57.67 16.38
CA LEU A 214 -36.21 57.40 17.31
C LEU A 214 -36.29 55.94 17.77
N PHE A 215 -35.77 54.96 17.02
CA PHE A 215 -35.76 53.58 17.53
C PHE A 215 -34.79 53.43 18.71
N ILE A 216 -33.68 54.20 18.75
CA ILE A 216 -32.74 54.18 19.88
C ILE A 216 -33.48 54.58 21.16
N LYS A 217 -34.32 55.62 21.09
CA LYS A 217 -35.21 56.01 22.21
C LYS A 217 -36.06 54.83 22.64
N LYS A 218 -36.75 54.19 21.70
CA LYS A 218 -37.61 53.04 21.99
C LYS A 218 -36.84 51.91 22.65
N LEU A 219 -35.66 51.58 22.15
CA LEU A 219 -34.81 50.48 22.60
C LEU A 219 -34.29 50.64 24.04
N PHE A 220 -33.89 51.84 24.43
CA PHE A 220 -33.29 52.07 25.77
C PHE A 220 -34.30 52.51 26.84
N LEU A 221 -35.39 53.17 26.43
CA LEU A 221 -36.36 53.79 27.36
C LEU A 221 -37.76 53.16 27.28
N GLY A 222 -38.05 52.40 26.22
CA GLY A 222 -39.39 51.86 25.98
C GLY A 222 -40.38 52.91 25.43
N GLY A 223 -41.66 52.67 25.72
CA GLY A 223 -42.75 53.58 25.37
C GLY A 223 -43.01 53.70 23.86
N THR A 224 -43.64 54.80 23.46
CA THR A 224 -43.91 55.12 22.05
C THR A 224 -42.65 55.66 21.35
N LYS A 225 -42.45 55.31 20.08
CA LYS A 225 -41.25 55.69 19.30
C LYS A 225 -41.06 57.21 19.19
N GLU A 226 -42.16 57.95 18.97
CA GLU A 226 -42.13 59.39 18.68
C GLU A 226 -42.28 60.29 19.90
N GLU A 227 -42.69 59.78 21.06
CA GLU A 227 -42.90 60.61 22.25
C GLU A 227 -41.82 60.34 23.29
N ILE A 228 -41.34 61.38 23.95
CA ILE A 228 -40.50 61.26 25.16
C ILE A 228 -41.21 61.93 26.33
N THR A 229 -41.33 61.18 27.42
CA THR A 229 -41.86 61.69 28.70
C THR A 229 -40.74 62.22 29.59
N SER A 230 -41.08 63.08 30.54
CA SER A 230 -40.11 63.57 31.53
C SER A 230 -39.53 62.44 32.40
N LEU A 231 -40.25 61.33 32.59
CA LEU A 231 -39.73 60.14 33.31
C LEU A 231 -38.74 59.36 32.46
N GLU A 232 -39.06 59.14 31.17
CA GLU A 232 -38.12 58.54 30.22
C GLU A 232 -36.88 59.41 30.05
N LEU A 233 -37.00 60.75 30.11
CA LEU A 233 -35.84 61.64 30.08
C LEU A 233 -34.96 61.48 31.32
N ILE A 234 -35.54 61.35 32.52
CA ILE A 234 -34.77 61.08 33.75
C ILE A 234 -34.03 59.75 33.63
N ASP A 235 -34.71 58.70 33.15
CA ASP A 235 -34.10 57.38 32.88
C ASP A 235 -32.99 57.46 31.81
N LEU A 236 -33.18 58.29 30.78
CA LEU A 236 -32.15 58.53 29.76
C LEU A 236 -30.92 59.21 30.36
N VAL A 237 -31.10 60.24 31.18
CA VAL A 237 -29.98 60.97 31.80
C VAL A 237 -29.24 60.06 32.78
N SER A 238 -29.95 59.24 33.56
CA SER A 238 -29.31 58.30 34.50
C SER A 238 -28.53 57.17 33.80
N LYS A 239 -29.03 56.66 32.66
CA LYS A 239 -28.34 55.66 31.83
C LYS A 239 -27.28 56.25 30.89
N ALA A 240 -27.30 57.56 30.66
CA ALA A 240 -26.43 58.22 29.68
C ALA A 240 -24.94 57.92 29.86
N PRO A 241 -24.36 57.90 31.08
CA PRO A 241 -22.94 57.55 31.25
C PRO A 241 -22.58 56.18 30.68
N GLY A 242 -23.35 55.13 31.00
CA GLY A 242 -23.10 53.79 30.49
C GLY A 242 -23.25 53.69 28.98
N ILE A 243 -24.34 54.26 28.43
CA ILE A 243 -24.62 54.19 26.99
C ILE A 243 -23.61 55.01 26.18
N LEU A 244 -23.29 56.24 26.62
CA LEU A 244 -22.37 57.13 25.91
C LEU A 244 -20.96 56.56 25.91
N ILE A 245 -20.47 56.06 27.04
CA ILE A 245 -19.13 55.48 27.11
C ILE A 245 -19.04 54.24 26.23
N ALA A 246 -20.03 53.35 26.26
CA ALA A 246 -20.04 52.20 25.37
C ALA A 246 -20.09 52.61 23.88
N ALA A 247 -20.84 53.65 23.52
CA ALA A 247 -20.90 54.16 22.16
C ALA A 247 -19.56 54.80 21.72
N PHE A 248 -18.93 55.59 22.60
CA PHE A 248 -17.62 56.18 22.33
C PHE A 248 -16.53 55.12 22.20
N ASP A 249 -16.54 54.13 23.09
CA ASP A 249 -15.61 53.01 23.05
C ASP A 249 -15.78 52.26 21.72
N ALA A 250 -17.00 51.94 21.30
CA ALA A 250 -17.27 51.24 20.04
C ALA A 250 -16.75 51.97 18.78
N VAL A 251 -16.69 53.31 18.82
CA VAL A 251 -16.23 54.12 17.67
C VAL A 251 -14.73 54.40 17.71
N LEU A 252 -14.16 54.64 18.90
CA LEU A 252 -12.81 55.17 19.02
C LEU A 252 -11.76 54.11 19.36
N ILE A 253 -12.15 53.02 20.02
CA ILE A 253 -11.20 52.04 20.53
C ILE A 253 -10.64 51.17 19.39
N ALA A 254 -9.34 50.93 19.39
CA ALA A 254 -8.69 50.01 18.47
C ALA A 254 -7.92 48.93 19.22
N ASP A 255 -7.64 47.82 18.52
CA ASP A 255 -6.82 46.73 19.04
C ASP A 255 -5.43 47.21 19.49
N SER A 256 -4.88 48.24 18.83
CA SER A 256 -3.59 48.86 19.18
C SER A 256 -3.55 49.54 20.55
N ASP A 257 -4.70 49.80 21.17
CA ASP A 257 -4.78 50.44 22.49
C ASP A 257 -4.58 49.45 23.65
N PHE A 258 -4.48 48.15 23.34
CA PHE A 258 -4.34 47.07 24.29
C PHE A 258 -2.97 46.40 24.20
N SER A 259 -2.55 45.79 25.31
CA SER A 259 -1.26 45.10 25.38
C SER A 259 -1.25 43.82 24.53
N ASP A 260 -2.40 43.17 24.43
CA ASP A 260 -2.64 42.01 23.58
C ASP A 260 -4.09 41.98 23.07
N LYS A 261 -4.35 41.13 22.07
CA LYS A 261 -5.68 40.99 21.47
C LYS A 261 -6.71 40.33 22.41
N TRP A 262 -6.26 39.63 23.45
CA TRP A 262 -7.14 38.95 24.40
C TRP A 262 -7.81 39.98 25.32
N GLU A 263 -7.04 40.94 25.83
CA GLU A 263 -7.54 42.07 26.63
C GLU A 263 -8.56 42.90 25.85
N TYR A 264 -8.30 43.13 24.55
CA TYR A 264 -9.22 43.81 23.65
C TYR A 264 -10.57 43.06 23.51
N HIS A 265 -10.54 41.75 23.30
CA HIS A 265 -11.75 40.95 23.14
C HIS A 265 -12.59 40.86 24.41
N ASP A 266 -11.95 40.66 25.58
CA ASP A 266 -12.66 40.66 26.86
C ASP A 266 -13.31 42.01 27.15
N TYR A 267 -12.61 43.10 26.78
CA TYR A 267 -13.16 44.43 26.85
C TYR A 267 -14.42 44.60 25.97
N LEU A 268 -14.40 44.11 24.71
CA LEU A 268 -15.58 44.17 23.83
C LEU A 268 -16.77 43.37 24.40
N ILE A 269 -16.52 42.22 25.04
CA ILE A 269 -17.57 41.44 25.71
C ILE A 269 -18.18 42.23 26.88
N ASP A 270 -17.35 42.83 27.73
CA ASP A 270 -17.82 43.69 28.83
C ASP A 270 -18.69 44.85 28.32
N LYS A 271 -18.30 45.49 27.21
CA LYS A 271 -19.11 46.56 26.61
C LYS A 271 -20.41 46.05 26.01
N ALA A 272 -20.40 44.89 25.37
CA ALA A 272 -21.62 44.26 24.89
C ALA A 272 -22.60 43.97 26.05
N ASP A 273 -22.10 43.48 27.18
CA ASP A 273 -22.89 43.21 28.39
C ASP A 273 -23.44 44.51 29.01
N ASN A 274 -22.64 45.56 29.06
CA ASN A 274 -23.08 46.87 29.54
C ASN A 274 -24.20 47.47 28.68
N ILE A 275 -24.11 47.32 27.35
CA ILE A 275 -25.17 47.76 26.42
C ILE A 275 -26.42 46.91 26.62
N GLU A 276 -26.31 45.58 26.66
CA GLU A 276 -27.46 44.69 26.84
C GLU A 276 -28.19 44.98 28.17
N ASN A 277 -27.44 45.20 29.25
CA ASN A 277 -27.99 45.55 30.56
C ASN A 277 -28.67 46.92 30.60
N ALA A 278 -28.29 47.84 29.70
CA ALA A 278 -28.91 49.16 29.57
C ALA A 278 -30.23 49.14 28.77
N LEU A 279 -30.50 48.08 28.00
CA LEU A 279 -31.70 47.97 27.18
C LEU A 279 -32.98 47.94 28.03
N TYR A 280 -34.05 48.53 27.52
CA TYR A 280 -35.36 48.38 28.12
C TYR A 280 -35.87 46.94 27.91
N LYS A 281 -36.54 46.37 28.92
CA LYS A 281 -37.09 45.01 28.85
C LYS A 281 -38.40 44.99 28.05
N HIS A 282 -38.29 44.92 26.73
CA HIS A 282 -39.45 44.78 25.84
C HIS A 282 -40.03 43.36 25.84
N LYS A 283 -41.21 43.20 25.22
CA LYS A 283 -41.72 41.87 24.86
C LYS A 283 -40.91 41.29 23.72
N ASP A 284 -40.70 39.98 23.72
CA ASP A 284 -39.84 39.30 22.77
C ASP A 284 -40.28 39.48 21.30
N GLU A 285 -41.59 39.55 21.05
CA GLU A 285 -42.18 39.76 19.71
C GLU A 285 -42.31 41.25 19.32
N GLU A 286 -41.87 42.17 20.16
CA GLU A 286 -42.01 43.60 19.89
C GLU A 286 -41.03 44.05 18.80
N TYR A 287 -41.56 44.68 17.76
CA TYR A 287 -40.76 45.30 16.71
C TYR A 287 -40.00 46.52 17.24
N ILE A 288 -38.68 46.53 17.03
CA ILE A 288 -37.81 47.61 17.47
C ILE A 288 -37.41 48.50 16.30
N PHE A 289 -36.78 47.95 15.25
CA PHE A 289 -36.27 48.75 14.11
C PHE A 289 -36.16 47.95 12.81
N ASP A 290 -36.03 48.66 11.69
CA ASP A 290 -35.65 48.11 10.38
C ASP A 290 -34.14 48.33 10.13
N ILE A 291 -33.48 47.44 9.42
CA ILE A 291 -32.05 47.54 9.12
C ILE A 291 -31.68 48.86 8.42
N ASP A 292 -32.58 49.40 7.60
CA ASP A 292 -32.39 50.71 6.96
C ASP A 292 -32.24 51.83 8.01
N ASP A 293 -32.86 51.67 9.19
CA ASP A 293 -32.67 52.60 10.30
C ASP A 293 -31.23 52.61 10.82
N LEU A 294 -30.58 51.44 10.90
CA LEU A 294 -29.17 51.37 11.30
C LEU A 294 -28.25 52.01 10.26
N PHE A 295 -28.50 51.77 8.98
CA PHE A 295 -27.67 52.34 7.91
C PHE A 295 -27.79 53.86 7.84
N ASN A 296 -29.02 54.41 7.95
CA ASN A 296 -29.23 55.86 7.94
C ASN A 296 -28.46 56.54 9.08
N ILE A 297 -28.39 55.91 10.27
CA ILE A 297 -27.63 56.44 11.42
C ILE A 297 -26.13 56.34 11.15
N ALA A 298 -25.64 55.19 10.69
CA ALA A 298 -24.22 54.96 10.46
C ALA A 298 -23.64 55.88 9.37
N GLU A 299 -24.41 56.13 8.30
CA GLU A 299 -24.02 57.05 7.22
C GLU A 299 -23.93 58.50 7.69
N GLN A 300 -24.76 58.90 8.66
CA GLN A 300 -24.74 60.26 9.19
C GLN A 300 -23.55 60.52 10.13
N ILE A 301 -23.04 59.48 10.79
CA ILE A 301 -21.94 59.61 11.77
C ILE A 301 -20.57 59.84 11.09
N ASP A 302 -20.50 59.82 9.74
CA ASP A 302 -19.27 59.98 8.94
C ASP A 302 -18.05 59.34 9.61
N LEU A 303 -18.16 58.03 9.82
CA LEU A 303 -17.10 57.24 10.45
C LEU A 303 -15.79 57.36 9.68
N ASP A 304 -15.78 57.76 8.40
CA ASP A 304 -14.55 57.92 7.62
C ASP A 304 -13.67 59.08 8.13
N GLU A 305 -14.26 60.13 8.70
CA GLU A 305 -13.51 61.26 9.27
C GLU A 305 -12.97 60.94 10.68
N VAL A 306 -13.70 60.09 11.44
CA VAL A 306 -13.36 59.71 12.83
C VAL A 306 -12.48 58.45 12.89
N THR A 307 -12.67 57.48 12.00
CA THR A 307 -11.96 56.18 11.98
C THR A 307 -10.80 56.17 10.97
N LEU A 308 -9.81 57.03 11.23
CA LEU A 308 -8.39 56.72 11.12
C LEU A 308 -7.87 55.74 10.02
N LYS A 309 -8.22 55.95 8.74
CA LYS A 309 -7.47 55.53 7.52
C LYS A 309 -7.29 54.03 7.17
N SER A 310 -7.94 53.05 7.80
CA SER A 310 -7.88 51.65 7.32
C SER A 310 -9.07 51.28 6.44
N GLY A 311 -9.22 51.96 5.29
CA GLY A 311 -10.36 51.76 4.38
C GLY A 311 -11.65 52.39 4.91
N SER A 312 -12.46 52.99 4.03
CA SER A 312 -13.74 53.56 4.42
C SER A 312 -14.67 52.46 4.92
N PHE A 313 -14.86 52.33 6.24
CA PHE A 313 -15.82 51.37 6.79
C PHE A 313 -17.22 51.93 6.57
N LYS A 314 -17.89 51.46 5.50
CA LYS A 314 -19.29 51.79 5.24
C LYS A 314 -20.15 50.64 5.71
N LEU A 315 -20.98 50.87 6.73
CA LEU A 315 -21.86 49.82 7.27
C LEU A 315 -22.77 49.20 6.18
N ARG A 316 -23.18 49.99 5.19
CA ARG A 316 -23.98 49.53 4.04
C ARG A 316 -23.23 48.53 3.14
N ASP A 317 -21.90 48.53 3.12
CA ASP A 317 -21.12 47.50 2.41
C ASP A 317 -21.33 46.11 3.03
N TYR A 318 -21.78 46.06 4.29
CA TYR A 318 -22.11 44.83 5.01
C TYR A 318 -23.62 44.52 5.03
N GLU A 319 -24.44 45.22 4.24
CA GLU A 319 -25.91 45.06 4.25
C GLU A 319 -26.33 43.61 4.03
N LYS A 320 -25.79 42.98 2.98
CA LYS A 320 -26.08 41.57 2.68
C LYS A 320 -25.59 40.62 3.77
N LEU A 321 -24.48 40.94 4.45
CA LEU A 321 -23.98 40.13 5.55
C LEU A 321 -24.94 40.19 6.75
N ILE A 322 -25.45 41.38 7.09
CA ILE A 322 -26.42 41.54 8.17
C ILE A 322 -27.76 40.89 7.80
N GLU A 323 -28.22 41.05 6.54
CA GLU A 323 -29.43 40.37 6.05
C GLU A 323 -29.27 38.84 6.11
N SER A 324 -28.11 38.30 5.72
CA SER A 324 -27.80 36.86 5.83
C SER A 324 -27.70 36.43 7.28
N PHE A 325 -27.02 37.18 8.15
CA PHE A 325 -26.97 36.90 9.60
C PHE A 325 -28.38 36.82 10.19
N LYS A 326 -29.24 37.78 9.86
CA LYS A 326 -30.62 37.82 10.32
C LYS A 326 -31.43 36.64 9.76
N LYS A 327 -31.34 36.37 8.47
CA LYS A 327 -32.09 35.30 7.79
C LYS A 327 -31.63 33.90 8.21
N ASP A 328 -30.33 33.66 8.20
CA ASP A 328 -29.71 32.34 8.23
C ASP A 328 -29.35 31.89 9.67
N LEU A 329 -29.12 32.82 10.61
CA LEU A 329 -28.77 32.50 12.00
C LEU A 329 -29.81 32.89 13.05
N ILE A 330 -30.59 33.96 12.84
CA ILE A 330 -31.64 34.39 13.79
C ILE A 330 -33.05 33.96 13.31
N GLY A 331 -33.27 33.93 12.00
CA GLY A 331 -34.56 33.67 11.39
C GLY A 331 -35.52 34.87 11.40
N GLY A 332 -36.66 34.72 10.73
CA GLY A 332 -37.69 35.77 10.58
C GLY A 332 -37.48 36.66 9.35
N ASP A 333 -38.02 37.88 9.41
CA ASP A 333 -37.85 38.88 8.34
C ASP A 333 -36.41 39.41 8.35
N LYS A 334 -35.73 39.37 7.20
CA LYS A 334 -34.30 39.74 7.07
C LYS A 334 -33.99 41.20 7.36
N ARG A 335 -34.99 42.09 7.34
CA ARG A 335 -34.81 43.54 7.58
C ARG A 335 -35.36 44.01 8.92
N LYS A 336 -36.30 43.28 9.52
CA LYS A 336 -36.96 43.71 10.76
C LYS A 336 -36.37 43.02 11.98
N PHE A 337 -36.04 43.81 12.99
CA PHE A 337 -35.49 43.32 14.25
C PHE A 337 -36.53 43.45 15.37
N LEU A 338 -36.89 42.30 15.93
CA LEU A 338 -37.69 42.16 17.15
C LEU A 338 -36.77 42.21 18.38
N PHE A 339 -37.32 42.43 19.57
CA PHE A 339 -36.50 42.47 20.78
C PHE A 339 -35.80 41.13 21.08
N LYS A 340 -36.46 40.00 20.84
CA LYS A 340 -35.83 38.68 20.99
C LYS A 340 -34.60 38.52 20.11
N ASP A 341 -34.63 39.13 18.92
CA ASP A 341 -33.53 39.05 17.96
C ASP A 341 -32.29 39.75 18.52
N LEU A 342 -32.46 40.85 19.26
CA LEU A 342 -31.36 41.57 19.91
C LEU A 342 -30.66 40.70 20.96
N LYS A 343 -31.41 39.96 21.78
CA LYS A 343 -30.83 39.00 22.74
C LYS A 343 -30.01 37.91 22.01
N THR A 344 -30.54 37.42 20.89
CA THR A 344 -29.82 36.46 20.05
C THR A 344 -28.55 37.09 19.44
N ILE A 345 -28.60 38.35 18.98
CA ILE A 345 -27.44 39.10 18.47
C ILE A 345 -26.36 39.21 19.54
N PHE A 346 -26.68 39.63 20.77
CA PHE A 346 -25.71 39.74 21.85
C PHE A 346 -25.10 38.37 22.22
N THR A 347 -25.91 37.31 22.20
CA THR A 347 -25.42 35.95 22.41
C THR A 347 -24.43 35.52 21.32
N TYR A 348 -24.76 35.75 20.05
CA TYR A 348 -23.85 35.47 18.94
C TYR A 348 -22.61 36.37 18.93
N LEU A 349 -22.74 37.63 19.34
CA LEU A 349 -21.63 38.56 19.46
C LEU A 349 -20.62 38.05 20.51
N ARG A 350 -21.09 37.66 21.70
CA ARG A 350 -20.24 37.04 22.74
C ARG A 350 -19.58 35.77 22.23
N LEU A 351 -20.36 34.88 21.60
CA LEU A 351 -19.84 33.63 21.06
C LEU A 351 -18.79 33.88 19.97
N GLY A 352 -19.04 34.84 19.08
CA GLY A 352 -18.15 35.25 18.00
C GLY A 352 -16.84 35.84 18.54
N ILE A 353 -16.91 36.79 19.47
CA ILE A 353 -15.73 37.40 20.09
C ILE A 353 -14.90 36.33 20.84
N LYS A 354 -15.55 35.46 21.64
CA LYS A 354 -14.85 34.34 22.29
C LYS A 354 -14.23 33.37 21.28
N SER A 355 -14.90 33.09 20.17
CA SER A 355 -14.36 32.23 19.12
C SER A 355 -13.12 32.85 18.46
N LEU A 356 -13.16 34.16 18.15
CA LEU A 356 -12.02 34.91 17.63
C LEU A 356 -10.85 34.96 18.63
N GLN A 357 -11.14 35.11 19.92
CA GLN A 357 -10.15 35.06 20.98
C GLN A 357 -9.46 33.69 21.04
N ARG A 358 -10.22 32.59 20.99
CA ARG A 358 -9.64 31.22 20.93
C ARG A 358 -8.87 30.98 19.64
N TYR A 359 -9.38 31.47 18.51
CA TYR A 359 -8.68 31.37 17.22
C TYR A 359 -7.32 32.08 17.28
N ASN A 360 -7.25 33.32 17.77
CA ASN A 360 -6.00 34.05 17.91
C ASN A 360 -5.01 33.33 18.84
N GLN A 361 -5.50 32.73 19.94
CA GLN A 361 -4.67 31.91 20.82
C GLN A 361 -4.10 30.69 20.10
N ILE A 362 -4.91 30.00 19.30
CA ILE A 362 -4.45 28.85 18.49
C ILE A 362 -3.46 29.33 17.42
N GLU A 363 -3.73 30.43 16.72
CA GLU A 363 -2.82 31.02 15.73
C GLU A 363 -1.46 31.35 16.35
N GLU A 364 -1.44 31.97 17.53
CA GLU A 364 -0.21 32.30 18.25
C GLU A 364 0.55 31.05 18.70
N ILE A 365 -0.15 30.05 19.26
CA ILE A 365 0.46 28.77 19.66
C ILE A 365 1.03 28.04 18.44
N THR A 366 0.32 28.08 17.31
CA THR A 366 0.70 27.38 16.07
C THR A 366 1.72 28.12 15.22
N LYS A 367 1.96 29.40 15.51
CA LYS A 367 2.92 30.24 14.80
C LYS A 367 4.32 29.62 14.85
N ASP A 368 4.86 29.38 13.66
CA ASP A 368 6.18 28.77 13.44
C ASP A 368 6.35 27.36 14.05
N LEU A 369 5.28 26.64 14.41
CA LEU A 369 5.40 25.29 14.97
C LEU A 369 6.12 24.32 14.03
N THR A 370 6.00 24.50 12.72
CA THR A 370 6.69 23.66 11.74
C THR A 370 8.22 23.73 11.86
N LYS A 371 8.78 24.79 12.47
CA LYS A 371 10.23 24.99 12.66
C LYS A 371 10.75 24.67 14.07
N LYS A 372 9.88 24.40 15.05
CA LYS A 372 10.28 24.16 16.46
C LYS A 372 10.71 22.71 16.71
N GLU A 373 11.27 22.40 17.87
CA GLU A 373 11.61 21.03 18.26
C GLU A 373 10.36 20.20 18.63
N GLU A 374 10.48 18.88 18.72
CA GLU A 374 9.33 17.98 18.99
C GLU A 374 8.67 18.25 20.36
N ASP A 375 9.46 18.57 21.39
CA ASP A 375 8.96 18.89 22.74
C ASP A 375 8.11 20.17 22.75
N ASP A 376 8.49 21.18 21.95
CA ASP A 376 7.69 22.40 21.80
C ASP A 376 6.35 22.12 21.11
N VAL A 377 6.34 21.23 20.11
CA VAL A 377 5.12 20.82 19.41
C VAL A 377 4.20 20.03 20.34
N ASN A 378 4.75 19.13 21.16
CA ASN A 378 3.97 18.42 22.17
C ASN A 378 3.41 19.37 23.25
N THR A 379 4.18 20.40 23.65
CA THR A 379 3.68 21.43 24.57
C THR A 379 2.55 22.26 23.94
N ALA A 380 2.67 22.61 22.66
CA ALA A 380 1.63 23.31 21.90
C ALA A 380 0.36 22.47 21.75
N ARG A 381 0.52 21.16 21.52
CA ARG A 381 -0.57 20.17 21.46
C ARG A 381 -1.43 20.21 22.72
N GLU A 382 -0.80 20.08 23.90
CA GLU A 382 -1.53 20.08 25.18
C GLU A 382 -2.26 21.41 25.45
N LYS A 383 -1.65 22.54 25.05
CA LYS A 383 -2.31 23.86 25.15
C LYS A 383 -3.55 23.94 24.26
N ILE A 384 -3.46 23.51 22.99
CA ILE A 384 -4.59 23.50 22.06
C ILE A 384 -5.69 22.55 22.56
N TYR A 385 -5.32 21.38 23.08
CA TYR A 385 -6.28 20.41 23.62
C TYR A 385 -7.01 20.97 24.83
N SER A 386 -6.29 21.68 25.71
CA SER A 386 -6.90 22.40 26.82
C SER A 386 -7.89 23.46 26.32
N LEU A 387 -7.53 24.28 25.33
CA LEU A 387 -8.43 25.28 24.75
C LEU A 387 -9.68 24.63 24.14
N ALA A 388 -9.51 23.57 23.34
CA ALA A 388 -10.59 22.82 22.72
C ALA A 388 -11.49 22.08 23.72
N LYS A 389 -10.99 21.76 24.91
CA LYS A 389 -11.77 21.17 26.01
C LYS A 389 -12.62 22.21 26.75
N HIS A 390 -12.10 23.41 26.99
CA HIS A 390 -12.80 24.43 27.78
C HIS A 390 -13.83 25.20 26.96
N PHE A 391 -13.50 25.57 25.71
CA PHE A 391 -14.38 26.38 24.86
C PHE A 391 -15.81 25.82 24.71
N PRO A 392 -16.00 24.49 24.47
CA PRO A 392 -17.33 23.91 24.41
C PRO A 392 -18.20 24.16 25.64
N SER A 393 -17.63 24.10 26.84
CA SER A 393 -18.40 24.30 28.08
C SER A 393 -18.92 25.74 28.18
N GLU A 394 -18.11 26.71 27.77
CA GLU A 394 -18.48 28.12 27.72
C GLU A 394 -19.55 28.37 26.64
N ALA A 395 -19.32 27.88 25.42
CA ALA A 395 -20.25 28.01 24.30
C ALA A 395 -21.61 27.37 24.62
N LYS A 396 -21.61 26.16 25.21
CA LYS A 396 -22.83 25.48 25.66
C LYS A 396 -23.59 26.28 26.71
N THR A 397 -22.90 26.98 27.60
CA THR A 397 -23.53 27.81 28.64
C THR A 397 -24.22 29.02 28.03
N LEU A 398 -23.55 29.72 27.10
CA LEU A 398 -24.12 30.84 26.36
C LEU A 398 -25.36 30.42 25.55
N ILE A 399 -25.27 29.30 24.83
CA ILE A 399 -26.36 28.78 23.98
C ILE A 399 -27.53 28.22 24.81
N ARG A 400 -27.28 27.61 25.99
CA ARG A 400 -28.35 27.06 26.84
C ARG A 400 -29.21 28.14 27.48
N ASN A 401 -28.59 29.23 27.91
CA ASN A 401 -29.28 30.31 28.59
C ASN A 401 -30.22 31.10 27.66
N GLU A 402 -30.05 30.95 26.35
CA GLU A 402 -30.85 31.66 25.36
C GLU A 402 -31.90 30.74 24.72
N VAL A 403 -33.19 31.07 24.92
CA VAL A 403 -34.33 30.30 24.40
C VAL A 403 -34.61 30.66 22.93
N THR A 404 -34.03 31.75 22.42
CA THR A 404 -34.40 32.37 21.14
C THR A 404 -33.61 31.88 19.92
N ILE A 405 -32.56 31.05 20.11
CA ILE A 405 -31.79 30.49 18.99
C ILE A 405 -32.68 29.57 18.14
N PRO A 406 -32.76 29.76 16.81
CA PRO A 406 -33.55 28.91 15.92
C PRO A 406 -33.25 27.42 16.07
N SER A 407 -34.27 26.59 15.79
CA SER A 407 -34.11 25.14 15.77
C SER A 407 -33.18 24.65 14.67
N GLU A 408 -33.06 25.43 13.58
CA GLU A 408 -32.25 25.15 12.39
C GLU A 408 -31.48 26.42 11.98
N LEU A 409 -30.19 26.28 11.72
CA LEU A 409 -29.28 27.37 11.36
C LEU A 409 -28.66 27.07 9.99
N ALA A 410 -28.75 28.01 9.05
CA ALA A 410 -28.13 27.88 7.72
C ALA A 410 -26.70 28.43 7.73
N VAL A 411 -25.85 27.85 8.58
CA VAL A 411 -24.49 28.35 8.86
C VAL A 411 -23.63 28.40 7.59
N LEU A 412 -23.78 27.44 6.68
CA LEU A 412 -23.02 27.40 5.44
C LEU A 412 -23.31 28.61 4.54
N ASN A 413 -24.60 28.94 4.35
CA ASN A 413 -25.04 30.12 3.58
C ASN A 413 -24.51 31.43 4.17
N PHE A 414 -24.46 31.50 5.51
CA PHE A 414 -23.87 32.65 6.20
C PHE A 414 -22.36 32.75 5.96
N ILE A 415 -21.61 31.65 6.06
CA ILE A 415 -20.16 31.64 5.79
C ILE A 415 -19.87 32.00 4.32
N GLU A 416 -20.66 31.49 3.37
CA GLU A 416 -20.56 31.86 1.96
C GLU A 416 -20.75 33.37 1.75
N THR A 417 -21.78 33.94 2.39
CA THR A 417 -22.04 35.38 2.34
C THR A 417 -20.92 36.16 2.99
N LEU A 418 -20.41 35.70 4.14
CA LEU A 418 -19.28 36.31 4.84
C LEU A 418 -18.00 36.32 3.98
N ASN A 419 -17.69 35.20 3.31
CA ASN A 419 -16.52 35.09 2.44
C ASN A 419 -16.65 35.92 1.16
N LYS A 420 -17.87 36.05 0.63
CA LYS A 420 -18.14 36.82 -0.58
C LYS A 420 -18.15 38.33 -0.34
N GLU A 421 -18.76 38.77 0.75
CA GLU A 421 -19.01 40.18 1.02
C GLU A 421 -17.91 40.81 1.90
N THR A 422 -17.04 40.01 2.54
CA THR A 422 -15.91 40.55 3.34
C THR A 422 -14.56 40.06 2.81
N LYS A 423 -13.56 40.95 2.78
CA LYS A 423 -12.18 40.58 2.46
C LYS A 423 -11.39 40.09 3.68
N THR A 424 -11.94 40.30 4.87
CA THR A 424 -11.30 39.97 6.15
C THR A 424 -11.14 38.47 6.31
N PHE A 425 -12.12 37.71 5.83
CA PHE A 425 -12.09 36.26 5.84
C PHE A 425 -11.91 35.76 4.41
N ASN A 426 -10.84 34.98 4.18
CA ASN A 426 -10.58 34.32 2.90
C ASN A 426 -10.61 32.81 3.13
N PHE A 427 -11.81 32.30 3.39
CA PHE A 427 -12.04 30.88 3.52
C PHE A 427 -11.95 30.22 2.15
N ASP A 428 -11.25 29.09 2.08
CA ASP A 428 -11.39 28.19 0.96
C ASP A 428 -12.78 27.53 1.05
N MET A 429 -13.73 28.05 0.27
CA MET A 429 -15.10 27.57 0.30
C MET A 429 -15.24 26.12 -0.15
N GLU A 430 -14.31 25.59 -0.94
CA GLU A 430 -14.31 24.17 -1.30
C GLU A 430 -14.00 23.32 -0.07
N VAL A 431 -13.03 23.76 0.75
CA VAL A 431 -12.71 23.11 2.03
C VAL A 431 -13.86 23.24 3.03
N VAL A 432 -14.44 24.44 3.18
CA VAL A 432 -15.60 24.64 4.07
C VAL A 432 -16.76 23.74 3.66
N ASN A 433 -17.08 23.70 2.36
CA ASN A 433 -18.11 22.82 1.82
C ASN A 433 -17.82 21.35 2.13
N ALA A 434 -16.58 20.90 1.97
CA ALA A 434 -16.19 19.52 2.30
C ALA A 434 -16.24 19.24 3.82
N LEU A 435 -15.90 20.20 4.68
CA LEU A 435 -16.06 20.08 6.14
C LEU A 435 -17.52 19.94 6.55
N PHE A 436 -18.45 20.59 5.84
CA PHE A 436 -19.90 20.39 6.06
C PHE A 436 -20.40 19.01 5.57
N SER A 437 -19.71 18.37 4.63
CA SER A 437 -19.93 16.93 4.34
C SER A 437 -19.50 16.06 5.54
N ILE A 438 -18.41 16.41 6.23
CA ILE A 438 -18.01 15.76 7.49
C ILE A 438 -19.03 16.02 8.60
N LYS A 439 -19.71 17.17 8.62
CA LYS A 439 -20.82 17.42 9.55
C LYS A 439 -21.92 16.37 9.40
N GLN A 440 -22.30 16.00 8.18
CA GLN A 440 -23.29 14.93 7.97
C GLN A 440 -22.79 13.58 8.46
N LEU A 441 -21.50 13.26 8.27
CA LEU A 441 -20.87 12.04 8.77
C LEU A 441 -20.86 11.96 10.30
N ALA A 442 -20.59 13.08 10.98
CA ALA A 442 -20.38 13.11 12.43
C ALA A 442 -21.66 13.39 13.24
N LEU A 443 -22.57 14.19 12.70
CA LEU A 443 -23.74 14.72 13.43
C LEU A 443 -25.07 14.36 12.77
N GLY A 444 -25.06 14.14 11.45
CA GLY A 444 -26.24 13.75 10.67
C GLY A 444 -26.95 14.94 10.05
N GLY A 445 -28.24 14.74 9.75
CA GLY A 445 -29.13 15.77 9.24
C GLY A 445 -28.80 16.28 7.85
N SER A 446 -29.30 17.48 7.54
CA SER A 446 -29.03 18.15 6.26
C SER A 446 -27.62 18.75 6.24
N ARG A 447 -27.02 18.82 5.05
CA ARG A 447 -25.71 19.44 4.85
C ARG A 447 -25.74 20.95 5.14
N GLU A 448 -26.81 21.61 4.69
CA GLU A 448 -26.93 23.08 4.69
C GLU A 448 -27.39 23.63 6.06
N LEU A 449 -28.08 22.80 6.85
CA LEU A 449 -28.70 23.20 8.10
C LEU A 449 -28.03 22.52 9.29
N ILE A 450 -27.79 23.28 10.35
CA ILE A 450 -27.34 22.78 11.64
C ILE A 450 -28.45 22.98 12.67
N THR A 451 -28.92 21.89 13.26
CA THR A 451 -29.89 21.96 14.35
C THR A 451 -29.22 22.32 15.67
N ARG A 452 -29.99 22.85 16.63
CA ARG A 452 -29.47 23.13 17.98
C ARG A 452 -28.83 21.89 18.62
N LYS A 453 -29.42 20.70 18.44
CA LYS A 453 -28.84 19.43 18.94
C LYS A 453 -27.49 19.15 18.29
N GLU A 454 -27.40 19.30 16.97
CA GLU A 454 -26.14 19.11 16.24
C GLU A 454 -25.06 20.10 16.69
N VAL A 455 -25.40 21.37 17.00
CA VAL A 455 -24.43 22.31 17.60
C VAL A 455 -23.90 21.77 18.94
N PHE A 456 -24.77 21.28 19.81
CA PHE A 456 -24.35 20.71 21.11
C PHE A 456 -23.46 19.47 20.93
N ASP A 457 -23.80 18.60 19.97
CA ASP A 457 -23.07 17.39 19.64
C ASP A 457 -21.69 17.72 19.03
N ALA A 458 -21.64 18.71 18.13
CA ALA A 458 -20.40 19.27 17.55
C ALA A 458 -19.47 19.82 18.64
N LEU A 459 -20.03 20.59 19.57
CA LEU A 459 -19.27 21.16 20.68
C LEU A 459 -18.71 20.07 21.61
N SER A 460 -19.41 18.95 21.81
CA SER A 460 -18.83 17.82 22.58
C SER A 460 -17.68 17.12 21.86
N LYS A 461 -17.61 17.22 20.53
CA LYS A 461 -16.60 16.57 19.69
C LYS A 461 -15.41 17.48 19.35
N THR A 462 -15.42 18.73 19.83
CA THR A 462 -14.41 19.74 19.49
C THR A 462 -13.01 19.34 19.94
N LYS A 463 -12.88 18.64 21.07
CA LYS A 463 -11.59 18.15 21.55
C LYS A 463 -11.00 17.19 20.52
N GLU A 464 -11.69 16.10 20.21
CA GLU A 464 -11.26 15.06 19.27
C GLU A 464 -10.96 15.63 17.89
N LEU A 465 -11.79 16.56 17.39
CA LEU A 465 -11.54 17.27 16.13
C LEU A 465 -10.25 18.10 16.16
N ALA A 466 -9.98 18.80 17.26
CA ALA A 466 -8.74 19.55 17.45
C ALA A 466 -7.53 18.60 17.57
N GLU A 467 -7.70 17.43 18.19
CA GLU A 467 -6.66 16.40 18.26
C GLU A 467 -6.27 15.88 16.87
N ILE A 468 -7.27 15.50 16.08
CA ILE A 468 -7.08 15.01 14.70
C ILE A 468 -6.43 16.09 13.85
N TYR A 469 -6.94 17.33 13.90
CA TYR A 469 -6.38 18.44 13.14
C TYR A 469 -4.92 18.70 13.50
N PHE A 470 -4.59 18.78 14.80
CA PHE A 470 -3.23 19.06 15.23
C PHE A 470 -2.27 17.91 14.87
N ASP A 471 -2.67 16.67 15.15
CA ASP A 471 -1.81 15.50 14.98
C ASP A 471 -1.51 15.26 13.50
N ILE A 472 -2.51 15.39 12.62
CA ILE A 472 -2.29 15.23 11.17
C ILE A 472 -1.49 16.41 10.60
N ARG A 473 -1.81 17.65 10.98
CA ARG A 473 -1.20 18.84 10.36
C ARG A 473 0.24 19.10 10.83
N TYR A 474 0.54 18.84 12.11
CA TYR A 474 1.81 19.26 12.72
C TYR A 474 2.68 18.10 13.18
N LEU A 475 2.13 16.97 13.64
CA LEU A 475 2.94 15.83 14.11
C LEU A 475 3.26 14.84 12.99
N LEU A 476 2.31 14.53 12.11
CA LEU A 476 2.51 13.53 11.05
C LEU A 476 3.68 13.86 10.10
N PRO A 477 3.85 15.10 9.60
CA PRO A 477 4.97 15.43 8.72
C PRO A 477 6.35 15.28 9.38
N ARG A 478 6.40 15.29 10.73
CA ARG A 478 7.65 15.24 11.50
C ARG A 478 8.17 13.84 11.79
N LYS A 479 7.34 12.81 11.64
CA LYS A 479 7.77 11.44 11.87
C LYS A 479 8.61 10.98 10.69
N GLU A 480 9.92 10.82 10.88
CA GLU A 480 10.83 10.38 9.80
C GLU A 480 10.57 8.92 9.44
N GLU A 481 10.35 8.07 10.45
CA GLU A 481 10.10 6.65 10.26
C GLU A 481 8.66 6.41 9.78
N ALA A 482 8.53 5.64 8.69
CA ALA A 482 7.24 5.25 8.13
C ALA A 482 6.35 4.55 9.17
N MET A 483 6.94 3.73 10.06
CA MET A 483 6.22 3.06 11.14
C MET A 483 5.58 4.05 12.12
N GLN A 484 6.30 5.09 12.53
CA GLN A 484 5.77 6.12 13.43
C GLN A 484 4.66 6.95 12.78
N LYS A 485 4.78 7.26 11.48
CA LYS A 485 3.69 7.90 10.71
C LYS A 485 2.43 7.04 10.72
N ARG A 486 2.58 5.73 10.51
CA ARG A 486 1.47 4.77 10.48
C ARG A 486 0.78 4.61 11.83
N ILE A 487 1.53 4.46 12.93
CA ILE A 487 0.97 4.38 14.29
C ILE A 487 0.18 5.65 14.61
N LEU A 488 0.71 6.82 14.25
CA LEU A 488 0.00 8.08 14.47
C LEU A 488 -1.29 8.15 13.64
N LEU A 489 -1.25 7.77 12.36
CA LEU A 489 -2.42 7.72 11.48
C LEU A 489 -3.49 6.74 11.99
N GLU A 490 -3.11 5.53 12.41
CA GLU A 490 -4.02 4.55 13.00
C GLU A 490 -4.73 5.15 14.23
N GLY A 491 -3.98 5.81 15.11
CA GLY A 491 -4.53 6.52 16.26
C GLY A 491 -5.54 7.60 15.88
N GLN A 492 -5.32 8.32 14.77
CA GLN A 492 -6.29 9.32 14.28
C GLN A 492 -7.50 8.68 13.61
N LEU A 493 -7.33 7.58 12.88
CA LEU A 493 -8.43 6.86 12.22
C LEU A 493 -9.42 6.30 13.25
N VAL A 494 -8.93 5.78 14.37
CA VAL A 494 -9.79 5.35 15.50
C VAL A 494 -10.59 6.53 16.06
N LYS A 495 -9.97 7.70 16.22
CA LYS A 495 -10.68 8.92 16.65
C LYS A 495 -11.71 9.36 15.61
N ILE A 496 -11.37 9.35 14.33
CA ILE A 496 -12.31 9.66 13.23
C ILE A 496 -13.49 8.70 13.25
N GLU A 497 -13.27 7.38 13.39
CA GLU A 497 -14.35 6.39 13.48
C GLU A 497 -15.24 6.67 14.70
N SER A 498 -14.67 7.06 15.84
CA SER A 498 -15.44 7.43 17.04
C SER A 498 -16.30 8.68 16.87
N LEU A 499 -15.94 9.56 15.92
CA LEU A 499 -16.69 10.75 15.57
C LEU A 499 -17.86 10.46 14.65
N LEU A 500 -17.84 9.35 13.91
CA LEU A 500 -18.91 8.98 12.98
C LEU A 500 -20.20 8.62 13.72
N LEU A 501 -21.33 8.86 13.06
CA LEU A 501 -22.64 8.41 13.55
C LEU A 501 -22.70 6.89 13.65
N LYS A 502 -23.37 6.40 14.69
CA LYS A 502 -23.74 4.98 14.79
C LYS A 502 -25.10 4.81 14.11
N THR A 503 -25.09 4.59 12.80
CA THR A 503 -26.30 4.39 11.98
C THR A 503 -26.08 3.29 10.95
N ASP A 504 -27.12 2.50 10.68
CA ASP A 504 -27.14 1.48 9.62
C ASP A 504 -27.71 2.02 8.29
N VAL A 505 -28.23 3.26 8.30
CA VAL A 505 -28.78 3.92 7.12
C VAL A 505 -27.62 4.34 6.23
N ASP A 506 -27.67 3.92 4.96
CA ASP A 506 -26.69 4.29 3.97
C ASP A 506 -27.22 5.44 3.09
N PHE A 507 -26.45 6.51 2.98
CA PHE A 507 -26.80 7.71 2.22
C PHE A 507 -25.53 8.35 1.66
N PRO A 508 -25.59 9.05 0.51
CA PRO A 508 -24.45 9.78 -0.02
C PRO A 508 -24.07 10.91 0.93
N VAL A 509 -22.78 10.98 1.26
CA VAL A 509 -22.25 11.91 2.28
C VAL A 509 -21.14 12.80 1.77
N LEU A 510 -20.32 12.32 0.84
CA LEU A 510 -19.10 13.01 0.45
C LEU A 510 -18.83 12.78 -1.04
N ALA A 511 -18.68 13.85 -1.82
CA ALA A 511 -18.22 13.70 -3.21
C ALA A 511 -16.72 13.37 -3.25
N ALA A 512 -16.25 12.66 -4.28
CA ALA A 512 -14.84 12.33 -4.43
C ALA A 512 -13.94 13.56 -4.58
N SER A 513 -14.45 14.61 -5.23
CA SER A 513 -13.81 15.92 -5.28
C SER A 513 -13.68 16.57 -3.90
N GLU A 514 -14.68 16.42 -3.03
CA GLU A 514 -14.65 16.93 -1.65
C GLU A 514 -13.69 16.14 -0.78
N ALA A 515 -13.66 14.81 -0.92
CA ALA A 515 -12.68 13.95 -0.25
C ALA A 515 -11.24 14.36 -0.63
N LYS A 516 -11.01 14.67 -1.91
CA LYS A 516 -9.73 15.21 -2.38
C LYS A 516 -9.40 16.55 -1.71
N LYS A 517 -10.37 17.47 -1.57
CA LYS A 517 -10.16 18.76 -0.89
C LYS A 517 -9.82 18.62 0.58
N ILE A 518 -10.43 17.64 1.25
CA ILE A 518 -10.08 17.28 2.63
C ILE A 518 -8.62 16.78 2.69
N ILE A 519 -8.22 15.90 1.77
CA ILE A 519 -6.82 15.42 1.69
C ILE A 519 -5.86 16.59 1.42
N GLU A 520 -6.18 17.49 0.48
CA GLU A 520 -5.40 18.69 0.16
C GLU A 520 -5.24 19.62 1.38
N PHE A 521 -6.26 19.71 2.23
CA PHE A 521 -6.22 20.51 3.44
C PHE A 521 -5.30 19.90 4.52
N PHE A 522 -5.36 18.58 4.72
CA PHE A 522 -4.65 17.90 5.80
C PHE A 522 -3.20 17.53 5.49
N PHE A 523 -2.88 17.19 4.23
CA PHE A 523 -1.58 16.65 3.84
C PHE A 523 -0.74 17.65 3.04
N GLU A 524 0.60 17.48 3.09
CA GLU A 524 1.53 18.27 2.27
C GLU A 524 1.47 17.84 0.80
N LYS A 525 1.88 18.74 -0.10
CA LYS A 525 1.71 18.57 -1.57
C LYS A 525 2.30 17.27 -2.13
N GLU A 526 3.38 16.76 -1.55
CA GLU A 526 3.99 15.49 -1.97
C GLU A 526 3.11 14.27 -1.63
N ASP A 527 2.44 14.31 -0.47
CA ASP A 527 1.58 13.21 0.00
C ASP A 527 0.16 13.30 -0.58
N GLN A 528 -0.29 14.50 -0.97
CA GLN A 528 -1.62 14.74 -1.54
C GLN A 528 -1.94 13.85 -2.74
N SER A 529 -1.02 13.73 -3.70
CA SER A 529 -1.25 12.90 -4.90
C SER A 529 -1.33 11.42 -4.52
N LYS A 530 -0.42 10.95 -3.66
CA LYS A 530 -0.38 9.55 -3.19
C LYS A 530 -1.68 9.15 -2.49
N PHE A 531 -2.17 9.97 -1.57
CA PHE A 531 -3.43 9.72 -0.86
C PHE A 531 -4.66 9.83 -1.78
N THR A 532 -4.66 10.78 -2.73
CA THR A 532 -5.76 10.93 -3.69
C THR A 532 -5.85 9.73 -4.63
N GLU A 533 -4.72 9.31 -5.22
CA GLU A 533 -4.63 8.13 -6.08
C GLU A 533 -5.08 6.88 -5.34
N ALA A 534 -4.62 6.69 -4.09
CA ALA A 534 -5.04 5.58 -3.26
C ALA A 534 -6.54 5.61 -2.94
N LEU A 535 -7.12 6.77 -2.66
CA LEU A 535 -8.56 6.90 -2.38
C LEU A 535 -9.42 6.56 -3.61
N VAL A 536 -8.95 6.94 -4.81
CA VAL A 536 -9.60 6.62 -6.09
C VAL A 536 -9.48 5.12 -6.40
N ALA A 537 -8.27 4.56 -6.29
CA ALA A 537 -8.03 3.12 -6.47
C ALA A 537 -8.86 2.29 -5.48
N PHE A 538 -8.98 2.76 -4.24
CA PHE A 538 -9.78 2.13 -3.21
C PHE A 538 -11.28 2.14 -3.53
N LYS A 539 -11.80 3.29 -3.97
CA LYS A 539 -13.18 3.45 -4.40
C LYS A 539 -13.50 2.57 -5.61
N LYS A 540 -12.61 2.55 -6.60
CA LYS A 540 -12.74 1.75 -7.83
C LYS A 540 -12.69 0.25 -7.56
N ASN A 541 -11.72 -0.22 -6.79
CA ASN A 541 -11.40 -1.65 -6.70
C ASN A 541 -12.02 -2.35 -5.49
N ILE A 542 -12.28 -1.63 -4.39
CA ILE A 542 -12.70 -2.28 -3.12
C ILE A 542 -14.14 -1.92 -2.72
N LEU A 543 -14.47 -0.62 -2.71
CA LEU A 543 -15.81 -0.17 -2.34
C LEU A 543 -16.83 -0.40 -3.45
N GLY A 544 -16.45 -0.14 -4.70
CA GLY A 544 -17.35 -0.12 -5.84
C GLY A 544 -18.31 1.08 -5.81
N GLY A 545 -19.52 0.89 -6.34
CA GLY A 545 -20.55 1.92 -6.38
C GLY A 545 -20.26 3.06 -7.36
N ASP A 546 -20.97 4.17 -7.17
CA ASP A 546 -20.78 5.41 -7.91
C ASP A 546 -19.40 6.01 -7.63
N GLN A 547 -18.59 6.23 -8.65
CA GLN A 547 -17.21 6.72 -8.50
C GLN A 547 -17.14 8.19 -8.05
N GLU A 548 -18.22 8.96 -8.19
CA GLU A 548 -18.22 10.39 -7.85
C GLU A 548 -18.63 10.65 -6.40
N THR A 549 -19.27 9.69 -5.73
CA THR A 549 -19.80 9.88 -4.37
C THR A 549 -19.47 8.70 -3.45
N TYR A 550 -19.17 9.02 -2.18
CA TYR A 550 -19.05 8.06 -1.09
C TYR A 550 -20.35 8.04 -0.31
N THR A 551 -20.90 6.85 -0.11
CA THR A 551 -21.98 6.63 0.86
C THR A 551 -21.43 6.52 2.28
N PHE A 552 -22.31 6.63 3.28
CA PHE A 552 -21.93 6.53 4.68
C PHE A 552 -21.24 5.19 5.00
N LYS A 553 -21.78 4.07 4.49
CA LYS A 553 -21.19 2.73 4.68
C LYS A 553 -19.87 2.57 3.92
N GLU A 554 -19.76 3.14 2.73
CA GLU A 554 -18.53 3.14 1.96
C GLU A 554 -17.42 3.92 2.67
N PHE A 555 -17.75 5.09 3.24
CA PHE A 555 -16.80 5.87 4.02
C PHE A 555 -16.34 5.12 5.29
N GLN A 556 -17.27 4.48 6.01
CA GLN A 556 -16.91 3.61 7.15
C GLN A 556 -16.02 2.45 6.70
N SER A 557 -16.35 1.80 5.58
CA SER A 557 -15.55 0.70 5.03
C SER A 557 -14.17 1.18 4.60
N ALA A 558 -14.05 2.40 4.08
CA ALA A 558 -12.76 3.02 3.77
C ALA A 558 -11.88 3.20 5.01
N LEU A 559 -12.43 3.73 6.11
CA LEU A 559 -11.65 3.87 7.34
C LEU A 559 -11.19 2.50 7.89
N ASN A 560 -12.09 1.51 7.91
CA ASN A 560 -11.75 0.16 8.37
C ASN A 560 -10.68 -0.49 7.48
N TYR A 561 -10.76 -0.27 6.17
CA TYR A 561 -9.76 -0.77 5.24
C TYR A 561 -8.41 -0.08 5.41
N ILE A 562 -8.38 1.25 5.59
CA ILE A 562 -7.11 1.95 5.83
C ILE A 562 -6.42 1.38 7.09
N ASN A 563 -7.17 1.04 8.14
CA ASN A 563 -6.61 0.35 9.31
C ASN A 563 -6.02 -1.03 8.94
N VAL A 564 -6.77 -1.84 8.17
CA VAL A 564 -6.27 -3.14 7.67
C VAL A 564 -5.01 -2.98 6.81
N LEU A 565 -4.96 -1.94 5.96
CA LEU A 565 -3.83 -1.65 5.11
C LEU A 565 -2.60 -1.26 5.94
N ILE A 566 -2.78 -0.41 6.96
CA ILE A 566 -1.73 -0.06 7.91
C ILE A 566 -1.19 -1.30 8.61
N ASP A 567 -2.07 -2.17 9.12
CA ASP A 567 -1.66 -3.43 9.75
C ASP A 567 -0.93 -4.36 8.76
N GLY A 568 -1.37 -4.42 7.51
CA GLY A 568 -0.75 -5.22 6.45
C GLY A 568 0.64 -4.71 6.04
N LEU A 569 0.82 -3.39 5.99
CA LEU A 569 2.13 -2.78 5.77
C LEU A 569 3.06 -3.03 6.97
N ASN A 570 2.54 -2.99 8.20
CA ASN A 570 3.33 -3.34 9.39
C ASN A 570 3.75 -4.81 9.38
N LEU A 571 2.88 -5.73 8.95
CA LEU A 571 3.25 -7.13 8.74
C LEU A 571 4.34 -7.27 7.67
N THR A 572 4.23 -6.53 6.56
CA THR A 572 5.21 -6.55 5.47
C THR A 572 6.58 -6.09 5.96
N ASP A 573 6.64 -5.02 6.76
CA ASP A 573 7.89 -4.55 7.36
C ASP A 573 8.44 -5.57 8.36
N GLY A 574 7.59 -6.19 9.19
CA GLY A 574 7.99 -7.28 10.08
C GLY A 574 8.56 -8.50 9.34
N ILE A 575 8.00 -8.83 8.17
CA ILE A 575 8.55 -9.88 7.28
C ILE A 575 9.91 -9.45 6.71
N LYS A 576 10.06 -8.21 6.25
CA LYS A 576 11.34 -7.68 5.73
C LYS A 576 12.42 -7.68 6.82
N ASP A 577 12.08 -7.23 8.03
CA ASP A 577 12.98 -7.25 9.17
C ASP A 577 13.36 -8.68 9.58
N PHE A 578 12.41 -9.61 9.54
CA PHE A 578 12.70 -11.03 9.72
C PHE A 578 13.72 -11.54 8.70
N PHE A 579 13.57 -11.22 7.41
CA PHE A 579 14.53 -11.63 6.38
C PHE A 579 15.89 -10.95 6.51
N LYS A 580 15.93 -9.68 6.92
CA LYS A 580 17.18 -8.98 7.20
C LYS A 580 17.91 -9.57 8.40
N LYS A 581 17.19 -9.96 9.45
CA LYS A 581 17.74 -10.67 10.62
C LYS A 581 18.14 -12.10 10.28
N TYR A 582 17.41 -12.76 9.38
CA TYR A 582 17.73 -14.09 8.87
C TYR A 582 19.11 -14.15 8.20
N GLU A 583 19.51 -13.10 7.48
CA GLU A 583 20.87 -13.00 6.92
C GLU A 583 21.97 -13.01 8.00
N ASN A 584 21.63 -12.70 9.27
CA ASN A 584 22.55 -12.66 10.41
C ASN A 584 22.45 -13.90 11.35
N ASP A 585 21.80 -14.99 10.92
CA ASP A 585 21.70 -16.29 11.62
C ASP A 585 20.89 -16.35 12.95
N GLU A 586 20.13 -15.32 13.33
CA GLU A 586 19.28 -15.32 14.56
C GLU A 586 17.86 -15.88 14.33
N ILE A 587 17.73 -17.11 13.83
CA ILE A 587 16.49 -17.59 13.20
C ILE A 587 15.38 -17.99 14.20
N SER A 588 15.72 -18.76 15.23
CA SER A 588 14.70 -19.43 16.05
C SER A 588 13.92 -18.48 16.96
N GLU A 589 14.57 -17.43 17.46
CA GLU A 589 13.92 -16.47 18.36
C GLU A 589 12.94 -15.54 17.62
N HIS A 590 13.24 -15.22 16.35
CA HIS A 590 12.43 -14.29 15.55
C HIS A 590 11.29 -14.97 14.77
N GLN A 591 11.32 -16.30 14.61
CA GLN A 591 10.24 -17.04 13.95
C GLN A 591 8.93 -16.96 14.75
N ASP A 592 8.99 -17.13 16.07
CA ASP A 592 7.80 -17.06 16.92
C ASP A 592 7.23 -15.62 16.99
N GLU A 593 8.10 -14.60 16.96
CA GLU A 593 7.70 -13.20 16.86
C GLU A 593 6.92 -12.94 15.56
N LEU A 594 7.48 -13.33 14.40
CA LEU A 594 6.81 -13.17 13.11
C LEU A 594 5.48 -13.94 13.05
N LEU A 595 5.44 -15.17 13.56
CA LEU A 595 4.21 -15.95 13.63
C LEU A 595 3.16 -15.29 14.55
N SER A 596 3.59 -14.66 15.64
CA SER A 596 2.71 -13.88 16.52
C SER A 596 2.13 -12.67 15.79
N THR A 597 2.95 -11.91 15.05
CA THR A 597 2.50 -10.77 14.24
C THR A 597 1.50 -11.19 13.17
N VAL A 598 1.73 -12.33 12.49
CA VAL A 598 0.79 -12.89 11.52
C VAL A 598 -0.55 -13.28 12.18
N VAL A 599 -0.51 -13.90 13.37
CA VAL A 599 -1.72 -14.26 14.11
C VAL A 599 -2.50 -13.01 14.55
N GLU A 600 -1.81 -11.96 15.00
CA GLU A 600 -2.44 -10.70 15.35
C GLU A 600 -3.09 -10.03 14.13
N PHE A 601 -2.35 -9.88 13.03
CA PHE A 601 -2.85 -9.32 11.78
C PHE A 601 -4.08 -10.08 11.27
N THR A 602 -4.00 -11.40 11.23
CA THR A 602 -5.08 -12.25 10.74
C THR A 602 -6.30 -12.20 11.65
N GLY A 603 -6.12 -12.10 12.97
CA GLY A 603 -7.21 -11.88 13.92
C GLY A 603 -7.94 -10.55 13.72
N LYS A 604 -7.19 -9.45 13.51
CA LYS A 604 -7.78 -8.13 13.18
C LYS A 604 -8.52 -8.17 11.83
N LEU A 605 -7.92 -8.79 10.82
CA LEU A 605 -8.50 -8.91 9.49
C LEU A 605 -9.80 -9.74 9.52
N ASP A 606 -9.82 -10.86 10.24
CA ASP A 606 -11.02 -11.71 10.39
C ASP A 606 -12.16 -10.94 11.06
N GLN A 607 -11.86 -10.20 12.14
CA GLN A 607 -12.85 -9.37 12.83
C GLN A 607 -13.45 -8.30 11.91
N ASN A 608 -12.65 -7.71 11.02
CA ASN A 608 -13.12 -6.71 10.06
C ASN A 608 -13.93 -7.34 8.91
N LEU A 609 -13.57 -8.55 8.47
CA LEU A 609 -14.33 -9.32 7.48
C LEU A 609 -15.70 -9.78 8.00
N GLU A 610 -15.77 -10.27 9.24
CA GLU A 610 -17.02 -10.68 9.91
C GLU A 610 -18.04 -9.53 9.96
N LYS A 611 -17.58 -8.31 10.28
CA LYS A 611 -18.43 -7.12 10.31
C LYS A 611 -18.91 -6.66 8.92
N GLY A 612 -18.45 -7.28 7.84
CA GLY A 612 -18.81 -6.93 6.47
C GLY A 612 -18.26 -5.57 6.02
N ARG A 613 -17.15 -5.12 6.60
CA ARG A 613 -16.62 -3.75 6.44
C ARG A 613 -15.45 -3.61 5.45
N VAL A 614 -15.05 -4.69 4.79
CA VAL A 614 -13.76 -4.73 4.05
C VAL A 614 -13.93 -4.97 2.55
N PHE A 615 -14.75 -5.94 2.13
CA PHE A 615 -14.95 -6.26 0.70
C PHE A 615 -16.43 -6.16 0.33
N ASN A 616 -16.77 -5.16 -0.50
CA ASN A 616 -18.10 -5.05 -1.10
C ASN A 616 -18.20 -5.84 -2.43
N LYS A 617 -17.05 -6.18 -3.03
CA LYS A 617 -16.91 -7.02 -4.22
C LYS A 617 -15.57 -7.76 -4.18
N ASP A 618 -15.38 -8.68 -5.12
CA ASP A 618 -14.09 -9.33 -5.34
C ASP A 618 -13.05 -8.29 -5.80
N VAL A 619 -11.85 -8.36 -5.23
CA VAL A 619 -10.77 -7.39 -5.48
C VAL A 619 -9.71 -8.02 -6.36
N ASP A 620 -9.46 -7.44 -7.53
CA ASP A 620 -8.26 -7.74 -8.31
C ASP A 620 -7.05 -7.15 -7.57
N ILE A 621 -6.28 -8.02 -6.91
CA ILE A 621 -5.18 -7.61 -6.03
C ILE A 621 -4.04 -7.01 -6.83
N VAL A 622 -3.73 -7.56 -8.00
CA VAL A 622 -2.60 -7.11 -8.81
C VAL A 622 -2.89 -5.71 -9.33
N SER A 623 -4.07 -5.50 -9.92
CA SER A 623 -4.49 -4.17 -10.38
C SER A 623 -4.56 -3.16 -9.23
N PHE A 624 -5.08 -3.57 -8.06
CA PHE A 624 -5.14 -2.70 -6.89
C PHE A 624 -3.75 -2.31 -6.34
N LEU A 625 -2.81 -3.25 -6.25
CA LEU A 625 -1.46 -2.98 -5.77
C LEU A 625 -0.66 -2.13 -6.76
N GLN A 626 -0.85 -2.32 -8.06
CA GLN A 626 -0.28 -1.46 -9.10
C GLN A 626 -0.81 -0.02 -8.98
N GLU A 627 -2.12 0.16 -8.84
CA GLU A 627 -2.73 1.49 -8.68
C GLU A 627 -2.37 2.16 -7.34
N THR A 628 -1.92 1.39 -6.34
CA THR A 628 -1.51 1.89 -5.02
C THR A 628 0.00 1.81 -4.75
N GLN A 629 0.80 1.51 -5.78
CA GLN A 629 2.24 1.31 -5.68
C GLN A 629 2.96 2.52 -5.06
N ASN A 630 2.54 3.73 -5.47
CA ASN A 630 3.07 5.00 -4.97
C ASN A 630 2.86 5.22 -3.45
N LEU A 631 1.82 4.59 -2.87
CA LEU A 631 1.52 4.69 -1.43
C LEU A 631 2.27 3.63 -0.63
N THR A 632 2.39 2.42 -1.17
CA THR A 632 2.93 1.24 -0.47
C THR A 632 4.45 1.16 -0.53
N ASN A 633 5.11 1.98 -1.36
CA ASN A 633 6.54 1.91 -1.67
C ASN A 633 6.95 0.51 -2.19
N LEU A 634 6.03 -0.23 -2.81
CA LEU A 634 6.34 -1.51 -3.46
C LEU A 634 7.13 -1.24 -4.75
N LYS A 635 8.25 -1.93 -4.91
CA LYS A 635 9.02 -1.89 -6.17
C LYS A 635 8.33 -2.77 -7.22
N ASP A 636 8.65 -2.56 -8.49
CA ASP A 636 8.17 -3.43 -9.58
C ASP A 636 8.54 -4.89 -9.32
N GLU A 637 9.72 -5.14 -8.76
CA GLU A 637 10.18 -6.47 -8.33
C GLU A 637 9.28 -7.11 -7.26
N ASP A 638 8.74 -6.30 -6.34
CA ASP A 638 7.80 -6.77 -5.31
C ASP A 638 6.44 -7.12 -5.94
N LEU A 639 5.99 -6.31 -6.92
CA LEU A 639 4.76 -6.57 -7.66
C LEU A 639 4.86 -7.80 -8.55
N ASP A 640 6.01 -8.02 -9.21
CA ASP A 640 6.29 -9.22 -9.98
C ASP A 640 6.31 -10.46 -9.09
N LEU A 641 6.91 -10.36 -7.89
CA LEU A 641 6.89 -11.44 -6.91
C LEU A 641 5.47 -11.74 -6.45
N ILE A 642 4.67 -10.71 -6.16
CA ILE A 642 3.27 -10.88 -5.78
C ILE A 642 2.51 -11.52 -6.95
N ALA A 643 2.69 -11.08 -8.19
CA ALA A 643 2.05 -11.65 -9.37
C ALA A 643 2.49 -13.12 -9.63
N ASP A 644 3.73 -13.48 -9.31
CA ASP A 644 4.23 -14.86 -9.41
C ASP A 644 3.68 -15.77 -8.29
N VAL A 645 3.50 -15.22 -7.08
CA VAL A 645 3.04 -15.97 -5.89
C VAL A 645 1.51 -16.04 -5.82
N PHE A 646 0.81 -15.01 -6.27
CA PHE A 646 -0.64 -14.93 -6.12
C PHE A 646 -1.42 -16.04 -6.85
N PRO A 647 -0.97 -16.62 -7.97
CA PRO A 647 -1.56 -17.85 -8.52
C PRO A 647 -1.62 -18.99 -7.49
N VAL A 648 -0.69 -19.07 -6.53
CA VAL A 648 -0.72 -20.05 -5.43
C VAL A 648 -1.94 -19.84 -4.51
N LYS A 649 -2.47 -18.61 -4.38
CA LYS A 649 -3.74 -18.35 -3.68
C LYS A 649 -4.86 -19.20 -4.26
N ALA A 650 -4.91 -19.40 -5.59
CA ALA A 650 -5.93 -20.27 -6.19
C ALA A 650 -5.79 -21.72 -5.71
N LEU A 651 -4.58 -22.24 -5.46
CA LEU A 651 -4.41 -23.57 -4.82
C LEU A 651 -4.86 -23.56 -3.38
N LEU A 652 -4.47 -22.52 -2.66
CA LEU A 652 -4.65 -22.45 -1.21
C LEU A 652 -6.08 -22.20 -0.81
N VAL A 653 -6.91 -21.50 -1.59
CA VAL A 653 -8.29 -21.16 -1.19
C VAL A 653 -9.33 -21.25 -2.30
N GLY A 654 -8.90 -21.41 -3.55
CA GLY A 654 -9.75 -21.41 -4.73
C GLY A 654 -10.02 -20.03 -5.32
N GLY A 655 -11.02 -19.98 -6.19
CA GLY A 655 -11.41 -18.77 -6.91
C GLY A 655 -10.49 -18.43 -8.09
N ALA A 656 -10.71 -17.27 -8.70
CA ALA A 656 -9.82 -16.77 -9.74
C ALA A 656 -8.45 -16.40 -9.12
N PRO A 657 -7.34 -16.65 -9.84
CA PRO A 657 -5.99 -16.42 -9.33
C PRO A 657 -5.77 -14.97 -8.94
N ASP A 658 -6.28 -14.01 -9.73
CA ASP A 658 -5.99 -12.58 -9.55
C ASP A 658 -6.99 -11.86 -8.63
N ASN A 659 -8.13 -12.51 -8.32
CA ASN A 659 -9.18 -11.93 -7.49
C ASN A 659 -9.16 -12.50 -6.06
N LEU A 660 -9.28 -11.64 -5.06
CA LEU A 660 -9.55 -12.02 -3.67
C LEU A 660 -11.01 -11.74 -3.33
N SER A 661 -11.80 -12.81 -3.17
CA SER A 661 -13.13 -12.71 -2.60
C SER A 661 -13.10 -12.67 -1.07
N LYS A 662 -14.21 -12.27 -0.44
CA LYS A 662 -14.36 -12.33 1.02
C LYS A 662 -14.16 -13.74 1.58
N GLU A 663 -14.65 -14.76 0.87
CA GLU A 663 -14.52 -16.16 1.29
C GLU A 663 -13.08 -16.65 1.15
N ASP A 664 -12.38 -16.22 0.09
CA ASP A 664 -10.96 -16.52 -0.10
C ASP A 664 -10.12 -15.92 1.03
N ALA A 665 -10.39 -14.66 1.39
CA ALA A 665 -9.71 -13.99 2.49
C ALA A 665 -9.90 -14.72 3.83
N LYS A 666 -11.13 -15.15 4.15
CA LYS A 666 -11.43 -15.94 5.36
C LYS A 666 -10.66 -17.25 5.40
N LYS A 667 -10.65 -17.99 4.28
CA LYS A 667 -9.90 -19.24 4.17
C LYS A 667 -8.39 -19.01 4.32
N LEU A 668 -7.84 -17.96 3.71
CA LEU A 668 -6.42 -17.62 3.82
C LEU A 668 -6.06 -17.30 5.27
N ILE A 669 -6.86 -16.47 5.94
CA ILE A 669 -6.66 -16.10 7.35
C ILE A 669 -6.64 -17.33 8.26
N SER A 670 -7.61 -18.23 8.10
CA SER A 670 -7.69 -19.45 8.93
C SER A 670 -6.44 -20.34 8.84
N LYS A 671 -5.62 -20.16 7.80
CA LYS A 671 -4.45 -20.98 7.48
C LYS A 671 -3.15 -20.18 7.39
N ALA A 672 -3.20 -18.87 7.51
CA ALA A 672 -2.07 -17.97 7.34
C ALA A 672 -0.89 -18.38 8.23
N ARG A 673 -1.16 -18.79 9.48
CA ARG A 673 -0.12 -19.31 10.38
C ARG A 673 0.59 -20.55 9.81
N ALA A 674 -0.14 -21.50 9.24
CA ALA A 674 0.44 -22.71 8.66
C ALA A 674 1.21 -22.40 7.36
N ILE A 675 0.66 -21.53 6.51
CA ILE A 675 1.31 -21.06 5.28
C ILE A 675 2.63 -20.37 5.62
N VAL A 676 2.60 -19.36 6.49
CA VAL A 676 3.79 -18.59 6.87
C VAL A 676 4.82 -19.49 7.54
N LYS A 677 4.41 -20.41 8.42
CA LYS A 677 5.33 -21.37 9.03
C LYS A 677 6.07 -22.20 7.97
N LEU A 678 5.34 -22.76 6.99
CA LEU A 678 5.94 -23.55 5.91
C LEU A 678 6.84 -22.71 5.00
N LEU A 679 6.46 -21.47 4.68
CA LEU A 679 7.27 -20.56 3.88
C LEU A 679 8.57 -20.18 4.61
N ILE A 680 8.51 -19.89 5.91
CA ILE A 680 9.70 -19.63 6.73
C ILE A 680 10.59 -20.88 6.71
N GLU A 681 10.04 -22.07 6.96
CA GLU A 681 10.81 -23.31 6.92
C GLU A 681 11.43 -23.57 5.54
N ALA A 682 10.74 -23.26 4.44
CA ALA A 682 11.24 -23.41 3.08
C ALA A 682 12.35 -22.39 2.74
N ILE A 683 12.18 -21.12 3.11
CA ILE A 683 13.16 -20.06 2.81
C ILE A 683 14.39 -20.20 3.70
N THR A 684 14.21 -20.66 4.93
CA THR A 684 15.33 -20.89 5.86
C THR A 684 16.14 -22.13 5.54
N LEU A 685 15.65 -22.97 4.62
CA LEU A 685 16.24 -24.24 4.21
C LEU A 685 17.54 -24.02 3.41
N LYS A 686 18.68 -23.93 4.10
CA LYS A 686 20.00 -23.91 3.47
C LYS A 686 20.75 -25.20 3.74
N ARG A 687 21.41 -25.74 2.70
CA ARG A 687 22.11 -27.04 2.77
C ARG A 687 23.24 -27.06 3.80
N ASP A 688 23.93 -25.95 3.98
CA ASP A 688 25.05 -25.79 4.93
C ASP A 688 24.64 -25.82 6.40
N LYS A 689 23.34 -25.63 6.71
CA LYS A 689 22.79 -25.69 8.08
C LYS A 689 22.50 -27.12 8.58
N TYR A 690 22.68 -28.13 7.74
CA TYR A 690 22.43 -29.53 8.09
C TYR A 690 23.75 -30.30 8.13
N GLU A 691 23.95 -31.08 9.20
CA GLU A 691 25.17 -31.90 9.37
C GLU A 691 25.32 -32.93 8.24
N THR A 692 24.20 -33.45 7.74
CA THR A 692 24.18 -34.46 6.69
C THR A 692 23.24 -34.10 5.54
N LYS A 693 23.57 -34.58 4.33
CA LYS A 693 22.69 -34.50 3.15
C LYS A 693 21.34 -35.19 3.40
N LEU A 694 21.35 -36.28 4.19
CA LEU A 694 20.15 -37.01 4.57
C LEU A 694 19.19 -36.12 5.37
N ASP A 695 19.68 -35.41 6.38
CA ASP A 695 18.84 -34.52 7.20
C ASP A 695 18.24 -33.38 6.38
N PHE A 696 19.04 -32.80 5.46
CA PHE A 696 18.55 -31.82 4.49
C PHE A 696 17.43 -32.40 3.61
N ASN A 697 17.64 -33.56 2.98
CA ASN A 697 16.63 -34.20 2.13
C ASN A 697 15.36 -34.55 2.90
N VAL A 698 15.50 -35.06 4.13
CA VAL A 698 14.36 -35.34 5.02
C VAL A 698 13.58 -34.07 5.32
N LYS A 699 14.27 -32.96 5.58
CA LYS A 699 13.59 -31.68 5.85
C LYS A 699 12.90 -31.12 4.60
N VAL A 700 13.52 -31.19 3.43
CA VAL A 700 12.89 -30.83 2.13
C VAL A 700 11.61 -31.64 1.93
N TYR A 701 11.67 -32.96 2.16
CA TYR A 701 10.53 -33.85 2.06
C TYR A 701 9.41 -33.51 3.07
N GLU A 702 9.75 -33.21 4.32
CA GLU A 702 8.78 -32.78 5.33
C GLU A 702 8.08 -31.46 4.97
N ILE A 703 8.83 -30.46 4.48
CA ILE A 703 8.28 -29.18 4.05
C ILE A 703 7.37 -29.38 2.85
N GLY A 704 7.82 -30.12 1.85
CA GLY A 704 7.03 -30.43 0.66
C GLY A 704 5.74 -31.16 1.01
N ARG A 705 5.80 -32.16 1.90
CA ARG A 705 4.60 -32.87 2.37
C ARG A 705 3.67 -31.95 3.17
N GLY A 706 4.22 -31.09 4.02
CA GLY A 706 3.43 -30.08 4.73
C GLY A 706 2.70 -29.12 3.78
N LEU A 707 3.35 -28.74 2.67
CA LEU A 707 2.73 -27.95 1.60
C LEU A 707 1.63 -28.75 0.89
N ASN A 708 1.87 -30.03 0.57
CA ASN A 708 0.87 -30.89 -0.06
C ASN A 708 -0.36 -31.10 0.83
N ASP A 709 -0.16 -31.41 2.11
CA ASP A 709 -1.24 -31.57 3.09
C ASP A 709 -2.06 -30.27 3.25
N LEU A 710 -1.40 -29.11 3.10
CA LEU A 710 -2.06 -27.82 3.11
C LEU A 710 -2.92 -27.64 1.85
N MET A 711 -2.42 -28.00 0.67
CA MET A 711 -3.15 -27.91 -0.61
C MET A 711 -4.33 -28.91 -0.69
N GLU A 712 -4.12 -30.15 -0.28
CA GLU A 712 -5.10 -31.25 -0.37
C GLU A 712 -6.41 -30.91 0.36
N LYS A 713 -6.28 -30.28 1.54
CA LYS A 713 -7.39 -29.90 2.43
C LYS A 713 -8.23 -28.72 1.92
N ILE A 714 -7.89 -28.08 0.79
CA ILE A 714 -8.52 -26.80 0.42
C ILE A 714 -8.95 -26.68 -1.02
N ALA A 715 -8.14 -27.17 -1.97
CA ALA A 715 -8.46 -26.98 -3.38
C ALA A 715 -9.73 -27.77 -3.75
N PRO A 716 -10.82 -27.12 -4.21
CA PRO A 716 -11.84 -27.80 -4.99
C PRO A 716 -11.22 -28.42 -6.25
N GLU A 717 -11.81 -29.51 -6.76
CA GLU A 717 -11.30 -30.24 -7.94
C GLU A 717 -11.17 -29.35 -9.20
N THR A 718 -11.82 -28.19 -9.23
CA THR A 718 -11.93 -27.29 -10.38
C THR A 718 -10.83 -26.22 -10.48
N ASN A 719 -9.87 -26.15 -9.56
CA ASN A 719 -8.83 -25.14 -9.63
C ASN A 719 -7.80 -25.46 -10.72
N ILE A 720 -7.49 -24.43 -11.50
CA ILE A 720 -6.67 -24.47 -12.71
C ILE A 720 -5.47 -23.56 -12.48
N ILE A 721 -4.25 -24.08 -12.64
CA ILE A 721 -3.03 -23.28 -12.56
C ILE A 721 -2.17 -23.45 -13.79
N LYS A 722 -1.57 -22.35 -14.24
CA LYS A 722 -0.57 -22.34 -15.29
C LYS A 722 0.74 -22.92 -14.78
N VAL A 723 1.28 -23.90 -15.52
CA VAL A 723 2.58 -24.53 -15.23
C VAL A 723 3.68 -23.51 -15.05
N THR A 724 3.69 -22.46 -15.89
CA THR A 724 4.68 -21.39 -15.84
C THR A 724 4.77 -20.72 -14.47
N SER A 725 3.66 -20.48 -13.79
CA SER A 725 3.65 -19.86 -12.45
C SER A 725 4.36 -20.75 -11.42
N ILE A 726 4.11 -22.07 -11.48
CA ILE A 726 4.79 -23.04 -10.59
C ILE A 726 6.28 -23.13 -10.93
N LEU A 727 6.63 -23.20 -12.21
CA LEU A 727 8.04 -23.30 -12.63
C LEU A 727 8.83 -22.05 -12.28
N ARG A 728 8.30 -20.84 -12.51
CA ARG A 728 8.95 -19.58 -12.11
C ARG A 728 9.16 -19.50 -10.61
N LEU A 729 8.19 -19.96 -9.83
CA LEU A 729 8.32 -20.03 -8.38
C LEU A 729 9.47 -20.98 -7.99
N LEU A 730 9.55 -22.17 -8.60
CA LEU A 730 10.65 -23.11 -8.37
C LEU A 730 12.01 -22.56 -8.83
N GLU A 731 12.08 -21.82 -9.93
CA GLU A 731 13.29 -21.14 -10.40
C GLU A 731 13.77 -20.03 -9.45
N ARG A 732 12.87 -19.41 -8.68
CA ARG A 732 13.28 -18.43 -7.67
C ARG A 732 13.84 -19.09 -6.41
N PHE A 733 13.39 -20.31 -6.10
CA PHE A 733 13.87 -21.08 -4.94
C PHE A 733 15.05 -22.01 -5.26
N THR A 734 15.40 -22.18 -6.54
CA THR A 734 16.48 -23.07 -6.99
C THR A 734 17.35 -22.36 -8.02
N GLU A 735 18.61 -22.74 -8.16
CA GLU A 735 19.47 -22.22 -9.23
C GLU A 735 19.14 -22.83 -10.62
N VAL A 736 18.11 -23.69 -10.71
CA VAL A 736 17.78 -24.47 -11.90
C VAL A 736 16.70 -23.73 -12.69
N LYS A 737 16.97 -23.47 -13.99
CA LYS A 737 16.01 -22.85 -14.91
C LYS A 737 14.93 -23.83 -15.38
N PHE A 738 13.99 -24.17 -14.48
CA PHE A 738 12.92 -25.13 -14.74
C PHE A 738 12.00 -24.80 -15.91
N THR A 739 11.90 -23.52 -16.32
CA THR A 739 11.14 -23.09 -17.50
C THR A 739 11.65 -23.73 -18.79
N ARG A 740 12.94 -24.08 -18.88
CA ARG A 740 13.48 -24.86 -20.01
C ARG A 740 12.84 -26.24 -20.12
N PHE A 741 12.41 -26.83 -19.01
CA PHE A 741 11.76 -28.14 -18.97
C PHE A 741 10.22 -28.06 -19.07
N LYS A 742 9.63 -26.88 -19.30
CA LYS A 742 8.17 -26.71 -19.41
C LYS A 742 7.55 -27.73 -20.37
N ARG A 743 8.12 -27.88 -21.57
CA ARG A 743 7.64 -28.82 -22.60
C ARG A 743 7.65 -30.26 -22.09
N THR A 744 8.76 -30.69 -21.51
CA THR A 744 8.92 -32.04 -20.97
C THR A 744 7.93 -32.32 -19.83
N ILE A 745 7.66 -31.34 -18.98
CA ILE A 745 6.67 -31.46 -17.89
C ILE A 745 5.26 -31.61 -18.46
N ILE A 746 4.91 -30.87 -19.51
CA ILE A 746 3.60 -30.99 -20.19
C ILE A 746 3.46 -32.37 -20.84
N ASP A 747 4.46 -32.81 -21.59
CA ASP A 747 4.44 -34.11 -22.26
C ASP A 747 4.38 -35.27 -21.27
N LEU A 748 5.12 -35.16 -20.15
CA LEU A 748 5.02 -36.10 -19.04
C LEU A 748 3.63 -36.07 -18.40
N LYS A 749 3.01 -34.90 -18.22
CA LYS A 749 1.65 -34.78 -17.67
C LYS A 749 0.64 -35.54 -18.54
N GLU A 750 0.62 -35.24 -19.84
CA GLU A 750 -0.36 -35.83 -20.78
C GLU A 750 -0.21 -37.36 -20.89
N ARG A 751 1.02 -37.87 -20.75
CA ARG A 751 1.30 -39.31 -20.87
C ARG A 751 1.24 -40.09 -19.55
N LEU A 752 1.69 -39.52 -18.43
CA LEU A 752 1.65 -40.19 -17.13
C LEU A 752 0.30 -40.08 -16.44
N ILE A 753 -0.40 -38.95 -16.61
CA ILE A 753 -1.60 -38.63 -15.82
C ILE A 753 -2.87 -38.84 -16.64
N GLU A 754 -2.87 -38.39 -17.89
CA GLU A 754 -4.03 -38.51 -18.78
C GLU A 754 -3.99 -39.79 -19.62
N LEU A 755 -2.85 -40.50 -19.66
CA LEU A 755 -2.61 -41.74 -20.42
C LEU A 755 -2.99 -41.59 -21.91
N LYS A 756 -2.82 -40.41 -22.49
CA LYS A 756 -3.16 -40.15 -23.89
C LYS A 756 -2.19 -40.88 -24.84
N PRO A 757 -2.70 -41.64 -25.83
CA PRO A 757 -1.90 -42.17 -26.92
C PRO A 757 -1.19 -41.04 -27.68
N ARG A 758 -0.04 -41.34 -28.30
CA ARG A 758 0.74 -40.34 -29.04
C ARG A 758 -0.06 -39.66 -30.14
N GLU A 759 -0.95 -40.40 -30.79
CA GLU A 759 -1.79 -39.95 -31.89
C GLU A 759 -2.84 -38.91 -31.47
N GLU A 760 -3.14 -38.84 -30.17
CA GLU A 760 -4.12 -37.93 -29.58
C GLU A 760 -3.48 -36.68 -28.95
N LEU A 761 -2.15 -36.60 -28.95
CA LEU A 761 -1.44 -35.41 -28.47
C LEU A 761 -1.64 -34.26 -29.46
N THR A 762 -1.86 -33.06 -28.92
CA THR A 762 -2.34 -31.89 -29.67
C THR A 762 -1.33 -31.30 -30.66
N TYR A 763 -0.10 -31.81 -30.71
CA TYR A 763 0.97 -31.35 -31.59
C TYR A 763 1.46 -32.47 -32.52
N ASN A 764 1.33 -32.26 -33.82
CA ASN A 764 1.69 -33.23 -34.85
C ASN A 764 3.21 -33.35 -35.00
N ALA A 765 3.79 -34.48 -34.57
CA ALA A 765 5.24 -34.70 -34.52
C ALA A 765 5.93 -35.00 -35.87
N LYS A 766 5.29 -34.76 -37.02
CA LYS A 766 5.91 -35.02 -38.33
C LYS A 766 6.95 -33.97 -38.74
N GLU A 767 7.03 -32.85 -38.04
CA GLU A 767 8.05 -31.81 -38.26
C GLU A 767 8.91 -31.63 -36.98
N PRO A 768 10.15 -32.16 -36.95
CA PRO A 768 11.09 -31.93 -35.84
C PRO A 768 11.52 -30.45 -35.69
N ASP A 769 11.21 -29.62 -36.69
CA ASP A 769 11.50 -28.18 -36.75
C ASP A 769 10.36 -27.29 -36.21
N LEU A 770 9.55 -27.79 -35.26
CA LEU A 770 8.61 -26.91 -34.56
C LEU A 770 9.40 -25.79 -33.87
N PRO A 771 9.08 -24.50 -34.13
CA PRO A 771 9.79 -23.39 -33.50
C PRO A 771 9.63 -23.48 -31.98
N SER A 772 10.73 -23.23 -31.26
CA SER A 772 10.82 -23.18 -29.79
C SER A 772 9.83 -22.23 -29.11
N ASN A 773 9.10 -21.44 -29.89
CA ASN A 773 8.31 -20.29 -29.44
C ASN A 773 6.79 -20.56 -29.46
N HIS A 774 6.35 -21.79 -29.16
CA HIS A 774 4.95 -21.99 -28.78
C HIS A 774 4.73 -21.44 -27.36
N GLU A 775 4.66 -20.11 -27.25
CA GLU A 775 4.27 -19.39 -26.02
C GLU A 775 2.87 -19.79 -25.53
N ASP A 776 2.02 -20.35 -26.41
CA ASP A 776 0.60 -20.64 -26.14
C ASP A 776 0.29 -21.98 -25.45
N LEU A 777 1.26 -22.88 -25.27
CA LEU A 777 1.02 -24.13 -24.53
C LEU A 777 1.24 -23.91 -23.03
N ASP A 778 0.47 -22.99 -22.44
CA ASP A 778 0.31 -22.94 -20.99
C ASP A 778 -0.79 -23.93 -20.59
N SER A 779 -0.43 -25.22 -20.59
CA SER A 779 -1.36 -26.26 -20.18
C SER A 779 -1.84 -25.97 -18.77
N ILE A 780 -3.15 -26.03 -18.61
CA ILE A 780 -3.82 -25.90 -17.32
C ILE A 780 -3.55 -27.18 -16.51
N PHE A 781 -3.00 -27.04 -15.31
CA PHE A 781 -2.92 -28.13 -14.34
C PHE A 781 -4.16 -28.11 -13.46
N THR A 782 -4.86 -29.24 -13.43
CA THR A 782 -5.93 -29.52 -12.48
C THR A 782 -5.35 -29.90 -11.12
N LYS A 783 -6.17 -29.91 -10.07
CA LYS A 783 -5.77 -30.44 -8.76
C LYS A 783 -5.17 -31.85 -8.87
N LYS A 784 -5.82 -32.73 -9.64
CA LYS A 784 -5.35 -34.11 -9.87
C LYS A 784 -3.94 -34.13 -10.48
N ASP A 785 -3.66 -33.22 -11.41
CA ASP A 785 -2.34 -33.13 -12.03
C ASP A 785 -1.28 -32.74 -11.00
N ILE A 786 -1.59 -31.75 -10.16
CA ILE A 786 -0.68 -31.26 -9.11
C ILE A 786 -0.45 -32.34 -8.06
N ASP A 787 -1.50 -33.00 -7.58
CA ASP A 787 -1.39 -34.08 -6.60
C ASP A 787 -0.52 -35.22 -7.16
N THR A 788 -0.66 -35.54 -8.45
CA THR A 788 0.14 -36.59 -9.10
C THR A 788 1.61 -36.18 -9.24
N VAL A 789 1.88 -34.94 -9.65
CA VAL A 789 3.25 -34.41 -9.76
C VAL A 789 3.92 -34.32 -8.38
N MET A 790 3.21 -33.82 -7.37
CA MET A 790 3.73 -33.74 -6.00
C MET A 790 3.98 -35.14 -5.42
N ASN A 791 3.06 -36.09 -5.62
CA ASN A 791 3.28 -37.48 -5.22
C ASN A 791 4.49 -38.10 -5.91
N THR A 792 4.65 -37.86 -7.22
CA THR A 792 5.82 -38.33 -7.98
C THR A 792 7.11 -37.71 -7.45
N PHE A 793 7.09 -36.41 -7.13
CA PHE A 793 8.21 -35.73 -6.48
C PHE A 793 8.53 -36.32 -5.10
N PHE A 794 7.51 -36.63 -4.28
CA PHE A 794 7.74 -37.27 -2.99
C PHE A 794 8.29 -38.68 -3.12
N GLU A 795 7.84 -39.47 -4.07
CA GLU A 795 8.41 -40.80 -4.35
C GLU A 795 9.92 -40.70 -4.64
N ALA A 796 10.33 -39.74 -5.48
CA ALA A 796 11.74 -39.46 -5.74
C ALA A 796 12.53 -39.17 -4.45
N PHE A 797 12.03 -38.28 -3.59
CA PHE A 797 12.68 -37.97 -2.33
C PHE A 797 12.70 -39.15 -1.36
N GLU A 798 11.62 -39.93 -1.28
CA GLU A 798 11.56 -41.14 -0.47
C GLU A 798 12.62 -42.16 -0.91
N ILE A 799 12.83 -42.30 -2.22
CA ILE A 799 13.88 -43.15 -2.80
C ILE A 799 15.26 -42.65 -2.43
N MET A 800 15.53 -41.35 -2.54
CA MET A 800 16.81 -40.75 -2.16
C MET A 800 17.08 -40.94 -0.67
N ILE A 801 16.13 -40.55 0.19
CA ILE A 801 16.24 -40.66 1.66
C ILE A 801 16.43 -42.11 2.09
N PHE A 802 15.64 -43.03 1.53
CA PHE A 802 15.75 -44.45 1.83
C PHE A 802 17.11 -44.99 1.39
N THR A 803 17.54 -44.69 0.16
CA THR A 803 18.81 -45.19 -0.39
C THR A 803 19.99 -44.68 0.42
N ASP A 804 20.03 -43.38 0.71
CA ASP A 804 21.04 -42.70 1.52
C ASP A 804 21.15 -43.36 2.91
N ALA A 805 20.04 -43.41 3.67
CA ALA A 805 20.02 -43.95 5.02
C ALA A 805 20.35 -45.46 5.08
N THR A 806 19.86 -46.23 4.10
CA THR A 806 20.13 -47.68 4.02
C THR A 806 21.59 -47.93 3.69
N TYR A 807 22.16 -47.16 2.76
CA TYR A 807 23.56 -47.29 2.37
C TYR A 807 24.49 -47.01 3.55
N ASP A 808 24.28 -45.91 4.27
CA ASP A 808 25.08 -45.54 5.44
C ASP A 808 25.00 -46.62 6.53
N HIS A 809 23.78 -47.09 6.84
CA HIS A 809 23.62 -48.17 7.82
C HIS A 809 24.34 -49.46 7.40
N MET A 810 24.19 -49.88 6.14
CA MET A 810 24.84 -51.10 5.65
C MET A 810 26.36 -50.94 5.63
N LYS A 811 26.86 -49.76 5.25
CA LYS A 811 28.29 -49.43 5.28
C LYS A 811 28.81 -49.60 6.70
N ASP A 812 28.18 -48.95 7.69
CA ASP A 812 28.59 -49.01 9.10
C ASP A 812 28.56 -50.42 9.68
N GLN A 813 27.62 -51.29 9.26
CA GLN A 813 27.57 -52.68 9.69
C GLN A 813 28.67 -53.56 9.06
N LEU A 814 29.06 -53.28 7.82
CA LEU A 814 29.98 -54.10 7.04
C LEU A 814 31.44 -53.66 7.17
N GLU A 815 31.74 -52.36 7.35
CA GLU A 815 33.14 -51.89 7.47
C GLU A 815 33.91 -52.52 8.63
N PRO A 816 33.36 -52.62 9.86
CA PRO A 816 34.08 -53.18 11.00
C PRO A 816 34.37 -54.67 10.81
N LYS A 817 33.42 -55.41 10.21
CA LYS A 817 33.58 -56.85 9.90
C LYS A 817 34.67 -57.06 8.84
N ALA A 818 34.71 -56.21 7.82
CA ALA A 818 35.74 -56.25 6.78
C ALA A 818 37.13 -55.83 7.28
N LYS A 819 37.24 -54.79 8.13
CA LYS A 819 38.51 -54.40 8.77
C LYS A 819 39.05 -55.52 9.66
N LYS A 820 38.17 -56.33 10.27
CA LYS A 820 38.56 -57.51 11.04
C LYS A 820 39.02 -58.68 10.15
N ALA A 821 38.42 -58.84 8.96
CA ALA A 821 38.79 -59.86 7.97
C ALA A 821 40.10 -59.53 7.21
N SER A 822 40.37 -58.27 6.86
CA SER A 822 41.66 -57.91 6.24
C SER A 822 42.83 -58.06 7.21
N LYS A 823 42.62 -57.77 8.51
CA LYS A 823 43.61 -57.99 9.58
C LYS A 823 43.93 -59.46 9.83
N SER A 824 43.06 -60.41 9.46
CA SER A 824 43.34 -61.84 9.60
C SER A 824 44.15 -62.43 8.43
N GLY A 825 44.64 -61.58 7.51
CA GLY A 825 45.52 -62.00 6.40
C GLY A 825 44.80 -62.78 5.30
N ARG A 826 43.46 -62.88 5.34
CA ARG A 826 42.68 -63.65 4.37
C ARG A 826 42.17 -62.87 3.15
N SER A 827 42.39 -61.55 3.06
CA SER A 827 41.97 -60.80 1.87
C SER A 827 42.71 -59.47 1.75
N GLN A 828 43.49 -59.33 0.66
CA GLN A 828 44.06 -58.06 0.20
C GLN A 828 43.06 -57.24 -0.64
N THR A 829 41.80 -57.66 -0.76
CA THR A 829 40.79 -57.08 -1.68
C THR A 829 39.72 -56.21 -1.02
N ALA A 830 39.83 -55.94 0.29
CA ALA A 830 38.74 -55.41 1.13
C ALA A 830 38.45 -53.89 1.10
N GLU A 831 38.79 -53.14 0.05
CA GLU A 831 38.65 -51.66 0.09
C GLU A 831 37.27 -51.11 -0.32
N SER A 832 36.46 -51.78 -1.14
CA SER A 832 35.14 -51.26 -1.58
C SER A 832 33.95 -51.93 -0.88
N PHE A 833 32.84 -51.20 -0.67
CA PHE A 833 31.59 -51.77 -0.12
C PHE A 833 31.11 -52.99 -0.92
N GLY A 834 31.33 -52.97 -2.24
CA GLY A 834 31.01 -54.08 -3.12
C GLY A 834 31.85 -55.33 -2.91
N GLY A 835 33.17 -55.18 -2.73
CA GLY A 835 34.04 -56.29 -2.34
C GLY A 835 33.69 -56.82 -0.95
N ARG A 836 33.27 -55.94 -0.02
CA ARG A 836 32.89 -56.33 1.35
C ARG A 836 31.54 -57.06 1.44
N ALA A 837 30.57 -56.71 0.59
CA ALA A 837 29.30 -57.41 0.47
C ALA A 837 29.47 -58.74 -0.30
N LEU A 838 30.29 -58.76 -1.35
CA LEU A 838 30.67 -60.01 -2.03
C LEU A 838 31.42 -60.94 -1.09
N ASP A 839 32.43 -60.46 -0.35
CA ASP A 839 33.15 -61.26 0.64
C ASP A 839 32.19 -61.82 1.71
N PHE A 840 31.17 -61.07 2.15
CA PHE A 840 30.13 -61.59 3.06
C PHE A 840 29.32 -62.71 2.41
N LEU A 841 28.94 -62.57 1.13
CA LEU A 841 28.19 -63.58 0.37
C LEU A 841 29.07 -64.80 0.02
N GLU A 842 30.34 -64.60 -0.30
CA GLU A 842 31.34 -65.63 -0.59
C GLU A 842 31.70 -66.41 0.67
N ASN A 843 31.96 -65.75 1.80
CA ASN A 843 32.18 -66.42 3.10
C ASN A 843 30.96 -67.25 3.51
N LYS A 844 29.74 -66.79 3.20
CA LYS A 844 28.51 -67.53 3.48
C LYS A 844 28.27 -68.69 2.50
N ALA A 845 28.70 -68.53 1.24
CA ALA A 845 28.72 -69.60 0.25
C ALA A 845 29.78 -70.68 0.58
N GLU A 846 30.92 -70.29 1.15
CA GLU A 846 31.93 -71.19 1.70
C GLU A 846 31.42 -71.94 2.96
N GLU A 847 30.72 -71.26 3.88
CA GLU A 847 30.01 -71.93 4.99
C GLU A 847 28.99 -72.96 4.50
N LEU A 848 28.41 -72.74 3.31
CA LEU A 848 27.47 -73.65 2.65
C LEU A 848 28.16 -74.69 1.73
N ASN A 849 29.50 -74.72 1.67
CA ASN A 849 30.31 -75.72 0.98
C ASN A 849 30.04 -75.83 -0.55
N LEU A 850 29.86 -74.69 -1.22
CA LEU A 850 29.54 -74.63 -2.66
C LEU A 850 30.80 -74.34 -3.51
N PRO A 851 31.23 -75.24 -4.41
CA PRO A 851 32.37 -74.98 -5.29
C PRO A 851 31.97 -74.19 -6.55
N ASP A 852 32.82 -73.22 -6.88
CA ASP A 852 32.92 -72.44 -8.13
C ASP A 852 31.64 -71.70 -8.59
N ILE A 853 31.60 -70.39 -8.31
CA ILE A 853 30.38 -69.57 -8.22
C ILE A 853 29.91 -69.06 -9.60
N PHE A 854 30.74 -69.11 -10.65
CA PHE A 854 30.47 -68.42 -11.92
C PHE A 854 29.74 -69.24 -13.00
N GLY A 855 29.13 -70.39 -12.64
CA GLY A 855 28.53 -71.30 -13.64
C GLY A 855 27.11 -71.82 -13.37
N LYS A 856 26.48 -71.59 -12.20
CA LYS A 856 25.21 -72.24 -11.85
C LYS A 856 24.09 -71.25 -11.50
N LYS A 857 23.08 -71.21 -12.38
CA LYS A 857 21.82 -70.42 -12.26
C LYS A 857 21.14 -70.55 -10.89
N ASN A 858 21.22 -71.73 -10.25
CA ASN A 858 20.62 -72.02 -8.94
C ASN A 858 21.28 -71.31 -7.74
N ILE A 859 22.56 -70.91 -7.83
CA ILE A 859 23.28 -70.25 -6.72
C ILE A 859 22.93 -68.77 -6.67
N VAL A 860 22.85 -68.10 -7.82
CA VAL A 860 22.34 -66.72 -7.92
C VAL A 860 20.91 -66.65 -7.40
N GLU A 861 20.07 -67.63 -7.69
CA GLU A 861 18.71 -67.73 -7.15
C GLU A 861 18.67 -67.92 -5.63
N THR A 862 19.65 -68.64 -5.07
CA THR A 862 19.79 -68.87 -3.63
C THR A 862 20.30 -67.61 -2.91
N ILE A 863 21.30 -66.93 -3.47
CA ILE A 863 21.80 -65.63 -2.99
C ILE A 863 20.71 -64.56 -3.11
N LEU A 864 19.97 -64.51 -4.21
CA LEU A 864 18.82 -63.61 -4.37
C LEU A 864 17.70 -63.94 -3.39
N ASN A 865 17.45 -65.20 -3.06
CA ASN A 865 16.47 -65.59 -2.04
C ASN A 865 16.94 -65.25 -0.62
N GLU A 866 18.24 -65.37 -0.29
CA GLU A 866 18.77 -64.86 0.99
C GLU A 866 18.80 -63.33 1.04
N LEU A 867 19.05 -62.66 -0.08
CA LEU A 867 19.01 -61.19 -0.17
C LEU A 867 17.58 -60.63 -0.10
N LYS A 868 16.58 -61.37 -0.61
CA LYS A 868 15.16 -61.11 -0.32
C LYS A 868 14.82 -61.23 1.16
N THR A 869 15.65 -61.93 1.95
CA THR A 869 15.56 -62.00 3.42
C THR A 869 16.50 -61.02 4.13
N VAL A 870 17.17 -60.09 3.43
CA VAL A 870 17.93 -59.01 4.07
C VAL A 870 16.97 -58.23 4.97
N ASN A 871 17.19 -58.37 6.27
CA ASN A 871 16.38 -57.69 7.26
C ASN A 871 16.75 -56.20 7.22
N PHE A 872 16.03 -55.42 6.42
CA PHE A 872 16.19 -53.97 6.38
C PHE A 872 15.97 -53.42 7.80
N PRO A 873 16.91 -52.61 8.32
CA PRO A 873 16.80 -52.04 9.65
C PRO A 873 15.53 -51.19 9.78
N ASN A 874 14.90 -51.13 10.95
CA ASN A 874 13.83 -50.16 11.20
C ASN A 874 14.44 -48.80 11.59
N LEU A 875 15.04 -48.10 10.63
CA LEU A 875 15.70 -46.81 10.88
C LEU A 875 14.65 -45.74 11.28
N PRO A 876 14.96 -44.83 12.21
CA PRO A 876 14.04 -43.75 12.60
C PRO A 876 13.50 -42.95 11.42
N VAL A 877 14.33 -42.70 10.40
CA VAL A 877 13.96 -41.96 9.20
C VAL A 877 12.91 -42.67 8.35
N TYR A 878 12.85 -44.01 8.37
CA TYR A 878 11.84 -44.76 7.62
C TYR A 878 10.42 -44.49 8.13
N LYS A 879 10.25 -44.15 9.42
CA LYS A 879 8.95 -43.77 9.99
C LYS A 879 8.38 -42.48 9.41
N LYS A 880 9.21 -41.67 8.74
CA LYS A 880 8.79 -40.44 8.05
C LYS A 880 8.33 -40.71 6.61
N LEU A 881 8.72 -41.83 6.02
CA LEU A 881 8.35 -42.25 4.67
C LEU A 881 6.97 -42.89 4.65
N ARG A 882 6.30 -42.96 3.50
CA ARG A 882 5.00 -43.63 3.37
C ARG A 882 5.13 -45.14 3.53
N GLU A 883 4.38 -45.72 4.47
CA GLU A 883 4.44 -47.14 4.82
C GLU A 883 4.16 -48.07 3.62
N GLY A 884 3.21 -47.69 2.75
CA GLY A 884 2.85 -48.46 1.55
C GLY A 884 3.95 -48.52 0.48
N TYR A 885 4.92 -47.60 0.49
CA TYR A 885 5.97 -47.51 -0.53
C TYR A 885 7.25 -48.29 -0.15
N MET A 886 7.36 -48.71 1.11
CA MET A 886 8.54 -49.43 1.61
C MET A 886 8.91 -50.71 0.84
N PRO A 887 7.98 -51.55 0.35
CA PRO A 887 8.34 -52.71 -0.46
C PRO A 887 9.08 -52.33 -1.75
N GLU A 888 8.63 -51.29 -2.45
CA GLU A 888 9.22 -50.81 -3.70
C GLU A 888 10.61 -50.20 -3.45
N LEU A 889 10.76 -49.39 -2.39
CA LEU A 889 12.05 -48.83 -1.97
C LEU A 889 13.09 -49.93 -1.68
N LYS A 890 12.69 -50.97 -0.95
CA LYS A 890 13.52 -52.14 -0.62
C LYS A 890 13.89 -52.95 -1.86
N GLU A 891 12.95 -53.15 -2.77
CA GLU A 891 13.19 -53.84 -4.03
C GLU A 891 14.19 -53.07 -4.89
N ASN A 892 13.98 -51.75 -5.04
CA ASN A 892 14.86 -50.88 -5.82
C ASN A 892 16.30 -50.95 -5.31
N PHE A 893 16.49 -50.76 -4.00
CA PHE A 893 17.82 -50.84 -3.38
C PHE A 893 18.46 -52.23 -3.57
N THR A 894 17.69 -53.31 -3.36
CA THR A 894 18.19 -54.69 -3.52
C THR A 894 18.64 -54.95 -4.96
N LYS A 895 17.85 -54.54 -5.96
CA LYS A 895 18.19 -54.69 -7.38
C LYS A 895 19.48 -53.94 -7.73
N LEU A 896 19.64 -52.71 -7.27
CA LEU A 896 20.88 -51.95 -7.48
C LEU A 896 22.09 -52.63 -6.83
N ALA A 897 21.93 -53.09 -5.59
CA ALA A 897 23.01 -53.74 -4.87
C ALA A 897 23.49 -55.04 -5.55
N THR A 898 22.58 -55.77 -6.19
CA THR A 898 22.84 -57.09 -6.76
C THR A 898 23.23 -57.06 -8.23
N ASN A 899 22.53 -56.28 -9.03
CA ASN A 899 22.61 -56.38 -10.48
C ASN A 899 23.57 -55.34 -11.08
N TYR A 900 23.71 -54.17 -10.47
CA TYR A 900 24.40 -53.06 -11.11
C TYR A 900 25.89 -53.06 -10.80
N ARG A 901 26.67 -52.66 -11.81
CA ARG A 901 28.13 -52.64 -11.74
C ARG A 901 28.72 -51.24 -11.65
N TYR A 902 28.13 -50.28 -12.36
CA TYR A 902 28.76 -48.98 -12.59
C TYR A 902 28.14 -47.90 -11.72
N PHE A 903 28.87 -47.44 -10.71
CA PHE A 903 28.42 -46.39 -9.78
C PHE A 903 29.30 -45.17 -9.98
N ARG A 904 28.68 -44.02 -10.29
CA ARG A 904 29.39 -42.77 -10.48
C ARG A 904 29.89 -42.23 -9.14
N ASP A 905 31.11 -41.73 -9.10
CA ASP A 905 31.69 -41.08 -7.94
C ASP A 905 31.35 -39.58 -7.93
N GLN A 906 31.04 -39.04 -6.74
CA GLN A 906 30.54 -37.67 -6.61
C GLN A 906 31.62 -36.63 -6.97
N ASP A 907 32.86 -36.85 -6.54
CA ASP A 907 33.93 -35.85 -6.65
C ASP A 907 34.50 -35.80 -8.07
N SER A 908 34.67 -36.98 -8.68
CA SER A 908 35.21 -37.08 -10.04
C SER A 908 34.13 -36.97 -11.12
N GLY A 909 32.88 -37.33 -10.81
CA GLY A 909 31.81 -37.52 -11.78
C GLY A 909 32.02 -38.74 -12.68
N MET A 910 32.82 -39.72 -12.24
CA MET A 910 33.30 -40.84 -13.06
C MET A 910 32.83 -42.19 -12.49
N GLN A 911 32.56 -43.16 -13.37
CA GLN A 911 32.39 -44.56 -12.99
C GLN A 911 33.69 -45.32 -13.22
N HIS A 912 33.92 -46.37 -12.42
CA HIS A 912 35.09 -47.24 -12.56
C HIS A 912 34.78 -48.47 -13.42
N TYR A 913 35.33 -48.49 -14.64
CA TYR A 913 35.27 -49.63 -15.55
C TYR A 913 36.43 -50.58 -15.25
N THR A 914 36.33 -51.26 -14.10
CA THR A 914 37.31 -52.26 -13.66
C THR A 914 36.63 -53.59 -13.39
N PHE A 915 37.41 -54.67 -13.26
CA PHE A 915 36.88 -55.99 -12.88
C PHE A 915 36.27 -56.01 -11.47
N LYS A 916 36.61 -55.05 -10.61
CA LYS A 916 36.03 -54.88 -9.28
C LYS A 916 34.83 -53.94 -9.32
N ILE A 917 33.77 -54.30 -8.60
CA ILE A 917 32.59 -53.43 -8.45
C ILE A 917 32.86 -52.43 -7.33
N LEU A 918 33.00 -51.16 -7.70
CA LEU A 918 33.21 -50.06 -6.77
C LEU A 918 31.89 -49.34 -6.53
N ARG A 919 31.27 -49.67 -5.39
CA ARG A 919 30.03 -49.07 -4.92
C ARG A 919 30.32 -47.87 -4.04
N ASN A 920 29.61 -46.78 -4.28
CA ASN A 920 29.65 -45.58 -3.45
C ASN A 920 28.22 -45.04 -3.25
N LYS A 921 28.05 -44.20 -2.23
CA LYS A 921 26.74 -43.67 -1.82
C LYS A 921 26.06 -42.86 -2.93
N TYR A 922 26.80 -41.94 -3.53
CA TYR A 922 26.29 -41.05 -4.58
C TYR A 922 25.79 -41.83 -5.80
N GLY A 923 26.58 -42.78 -6.30
CA GLY A 923 26.17 -43.63 -7.42
C GLY A 923 24.95 -44.49 -7.09
N PHE A 924 24.77 -44.92 -5.84
CA PHE A 924 23.57 -45.62 -5.41
C PHE A 924 22.33 -44.72 -5.47
N GLU A 925 22.41 -43.50 -4.93
CA GLU A 925 21.33 -42.53 -4.98
C GLU A 925 20.97 -42.15 -6.43
N GLU A 926 21.99 -41.93 -7.27
CA GLU A 926 21.83 -41.63 -8.68
C GLU A 926 21.12 -42.75 -9.44
N LEU A 927 21.63 -43.98 -9.34
CA LEU A 927 21.02 -45.12 -10.03
C LEU A 927 19.62 -45.43 -9.47
N SER A 928 19.39 -45.22 -8.17
CA SER A 928 18.05 -45.31 -7.57
C SER A 928 17.07 -44.36 -8.22
N MET A 929 17.48 -43.10 -8.42
CA MET A 929 16.68 -42.08 -9.07
C MET A 929 16.46 -42.37 -10.56
N ILE A 930 17.51 -42.73 -11.29
CA ILE A 930 17.43 -43.07 -12.71
C ILE A 930 16.51 -44.28 -12.90
N ARG A 931 16.69 -45.34 -12.10
CA ARG A 931 15.88 -46.57 -12.18
C ARG A 931 14.41 -46.27 -11.94
N TRP A 932 14.09 -45.56 -10.88
CA TRP A 932 12.71 -45.17 -10.60
C TRP A 932 12.12 -44.29 -11.70
N GLY A 933 12.85 -43.26 -12.13
CA GLY A 933 12.41 -42.35 -13.19
C GLY A 933 12.14 -43.10 -14.50
N LEU A 934 13.04 -44.01 -14.89
CA LEU A 934 12.82 -44.89 -16.03
C LEU A 934 11.65 -45.84 -15.84
N GLY A 935 11.40 -46.31 -14.62
CA GLY A 935 10.18 -47.07 -14.30
C GLY A 935 8.91 -46.29 -14.66
N LYS A 936 8.86 -44.99 -14.32
CA LYS A 936 7.76 -44.11 -14.72
C LYS A 936 7.70 -43.90 -16.23
N VAL A 937 8.85 -43.71 -16.88
CA VAL A 937 8.94 -43.57 -18.35
C VAL A 937 8.41 -44.83 -19.06
N LEU A 938 8.80 -46.01 -18.62
CA LEU A 938 8.34 -47.27 -19.21
C LEU A 938 6.83 -47.44 -19.06
N VAL A 939 6.25 -47.01 -17.94
CA VAL A 939 4.79 -46.98 -17.78
C VAL A 939 4.13 -45.99 -18.75
N ALA A 940 4.76 -44.83 -19.00
CA ALA A 940 4.21 -43.78 -19.89
C ALA A 940 4.37 -44.05 -21.40
N TYR A 941 5.45 -44.72 -21.80
CA TYR A 941 5.84 -44.88 -23.21
C TYR A 941 5.85 -46.35 -23.65
N GLY A 942 5.87 -47.30 -22.72
CA GLY A 942 5.83 -48.73 -23.01
C GLY A 942 4.47 -49.19 -23.56
N PRO A 943 4.38 -50.45 -24.03
CA PRO A 943 3.12 -50.99 -24.55
C PRO A 943 2.09 -51.03 -23.41
N TYR A 944 0.88 -50.56 -23.66
CA TYR A 944 -0.21 -50.58 -22.67
C TYR A 944 -0.48 -52.03 -22.25
N VAL A 945 -0.09 -52.39 -21.03
CA VAL A 945 -0.35 -53.73 -20.48
C VAL A 945 -1.57 -53.64 -19.57
N SER A 946 -2.64 -54.31 -19.96
CA SER A 946 -3.90 -54.37 -19.18
C SER A 946 -3.75 -55.03 -17.80
N ASN A 947 -2.59 -55.61 -17.49
CA ASN A 947 -2.23 -56.16 -16.19
C ASN A 947 -0.86 -55.62 -15.73
N PRO A 948 -0.79 -54.77 -14.69
CA PRO A 948 0.47 -54.20 -14.17
C PRO A 948 1.51 -55.24 -13.74
N ASN A 949 1.09 -56.49 -13.51
CA ASN A 949 1.98 -57.59 -13.11
C ASN A 949 2.52 -58.42 -14.28
N ASP A 950 2.11 -58.15 -15.52
CA ASP A 950 2.66 -58.83 -16.68
C ASP A 950 4.04 -58.23 -17.02
N ALA A 951 5.08 -59.05 -16.93
CA ALA A 951 6.48 -58.67 -17.19
C ALA A 951 6.73 -58.07 -18.60
N LYS A 952 5.74 -58.10 -19.48
CA LYS A 952 5.75 -57.49 -20.82
C LYS A 952 5.58 -55.96 -20.82
N GLY A 953 5.36 -55.33 -19.65
CA GLY A 953 5.24 -53.86 -19.51
C GLY A 953 6.52 -53.14 -19.08
N ASN A 954 7.65 -53.85 -19.01
CA ASN A 954 8.90 -53.31 -18.45
C ASN A 954 9.96 -52.96 -19.49
N SER A 955 9.58 -52.86 -20.77
CA SER A 955 10.50 -52.55 -21.87
C SER A 955 9.85 -51.64 -22.90
N ILE A 956 10.68 -50.88 -23.61
CA ILE A 956 10.27 -50.03 -24.74
C ILE A 956 10.89 -50.52 -26.03
N THR A 957 10.09 -50.54 -27.09
CA THR A 957 10.54 -50.82 -28.46
C THR A 957 11.24 -49.60 -29.07
N MET A 958 11.87 -49.78 -30.24
CA MET A 958 12.55 -48.69 -30.95
C MET A 958 11.64 -47.48 -31.24
N GLU A 959 10.40 -47.73 -31.66
CA GLU A 959 9.42 -46.67 -31.97
C GLU A 959 9.06 -45.89 -30.69
N GLN A 960 8.73 -46.60 -29.62
CA GLN A 960 8.38 -46.02 -28.32
C GLN A 960 9.55 -45.27 -27.66
N LEU A 961 10.76 -45.80 -27.78
CA LEU A 961 11.97 -45.10 -27.37
C LEU A 961 12.15 -43.79 -28.14
N GLY A 962 11.81 -43.80 -29.43
CA GLY A 962 11.74 -42.59 -30.20
C GLY A 962 10.76 -41.59 -29.61
N ASP A 963 9.54 -42.02 -29.30
CA ASP A 963 8.53 -41.13 -28.71
C ASP A 963 9.00 -40.51 -27.40
N PHE A 964 9.64 -41.32 -26.55
CA PHE A 964 10.21 -40.88 -25.29
C PHE A 964 11.31 -39.84 -25.49
N LEU A 965 12.30 -40.13 -26.33
CA LEU A 965 13.43 -39.24 -26.57
C LEU A 965 12.96 -37.89 -27.17
N VAL A 966 11.83 -37.83 -27.91
CA VAL A 966 11.22 -36.57 -28.39
C VAL A 966 10.55 -35.83 -27.23
N GLY A 967 9.81 -36.54 -26.37
CA GLY A 967 9.17 -35.95 -25.19
C GLY A 967 10.15 -35.32 -24.19
N ILE A 968 11.39 -35.83 -24.14
CA ILE A 968 12.48 -35.25 -23.32
C ILE A 968 13.43 -34.34 -24.11
N ARG A 969 13.01 -33.79 -25.25
CA ARG A 969 13.81 -32.88 -26.09
C ARG A 969 14.56 -31.82 -25.29
N SER A 970 13.86 -31.10 -24.40
CA SER A 970 14.47 -30.02 -23.62
C SER A 970 15.61 -30.50 -22.71
N ILE A 971 15.50 -31.73 -22.17
CA ILE A 971 16.57 -32.36 -21.39
C ILE A 971 17.74 -32.71 -22.31
N LEU A 972 17.48 -33.28 -23.49
CA LEU A 972 18.51 -33.62 -24.45
C LEU A 972 19.22 -32.38 -25.02
N GLU A 973 18.52 -31.25 -25.22
CA GLU A 973 19.11 -29.97 -25.62
C GLU A 973 20.03 -29.42 -24.53
N GLU A 974 19.62 -29.45 -23.25
CA GLU A 974 20.45 -29.02 -22.12
C GLU A 974 21.75 -29.84 -22.00
N PHE A 975 21.70 -31.14 -22.31
CA PHE A 975 22.89 -32.00 -22.35
C PHE A 975 23.65 -31.99 -23.68
N ASN A 976 23.28 -31.14 -24.64
CA ASN A 976 23.84 -31.10 -26.00
C ASN A 976 23.77 -32.46 -26.75
N LEU A 977 22.73 -33.26 -26.49
CA LEU A 977 22.50 -34.57 -27.10
C LEU A 977 21.45 -34.56 -28.22
N TRP A 978 20.67 -33.47 -28.35
CA TRP A 978 19.59 -33.37 -29.32
C TRP A 978 20.05 -33.48 -30.78
N THR A 979 19.24 -34.12 -31.63
CA THR A 979 19.51 -34.31 -33.07
C THR A 979 18.30 -34.11 -33.95
N SER A 980 18.54 -33.72 -35.20
CA SER A 980 17.57 -33.80 -36.29
C SER A 980 17.39 -35.22 -36.84
N ASN A 981 18.42 -36.09 -36.78
CA ASN A 981 18.34 -37.48 -37.26
C ASN A 981 17.94 -38.44 -36.15
N PHE A 982 16.69 -38.29 -35.73
CA PHE A 982 16.25 -38.90 -34.50
C PHE A 982 16.01 -40.42 -34.61
N GLN A 983 15.59 -40.92 -35.77
CA GLN A 983 15.49 -42.37 -36.01
C GLN A 983 16.84 -43.07 -35.81
N PHE A 984 17.92 -42.45 -36.30
CA PHE A 984 19.28 -42.95 -36.10
C PHE A 984 19.65 -42.93 -34.62
N PHE A 985 19.37 -41.83 -33.92
CA PHE A 985 19.69 -41.69 -32.50
C PHE A 985 18.90 -42.67 -31.61
N SER A 986 17.61 -42.87 -31.86
CA SER A 986 16.80 -43.87 -31.15
C SER A 986 17.28 -45.28 -31.42
N ARG A 987 17.62 -45.61 -32.68
CA ARG A 987 18.20 -46.92 -33.03
C ARG A 987 19.50 -47.16 -32.27
N ASN A 988 20.43 -46.21 -32.32
CA ASN A 988 21.72 -46.33 -31.67
C ASN A 988 21.57 -46.41 -30.15
N THR A 989 20.66 -45.61 -29.57
CA THR A 989 20.36 -45.67 -28.13
C THR A 989 19.83 -47.04 -27.73
N LEU A 990 18.90 -47.61 -28.51
CA LEU A 990 18.40 -48.97 -28.26
C LEU A 990 19.52 -50.00 -28.34
N LEU A 991 20.31 -49.98 -29.42
CA LEU A 991 21.40 -50.94 -29.61
C LEU A 991 22.45 -50.85 -28.50
N LEU A 992 22.83 -49.64 -28.09
CA LEU A 992 23.79 -49.44 -27.01
C LEU A 992 23.24 -49.89 -25.66
N GLY A 993 21.97 -49.61 -25.38
CA GLY A 993 21.32 -50.04 -24.13
C GLY A 993 21.05 -51.54 -24.05
N ASP A 994 20.68 -52.18 -25.16
CA ASP A 994 20.31 -53.60 -25.18
C ASP A 994 21.51 -54.56 -25.35
N LEU A 995 22.61 -54.14 -25.98
CA LEU A 995 23.72 -55.06 -26.30
C LEU A 995 24.93 -54.93 -25.37
N PHE A 996 25.21 -53.73 -24.86
CA PHE A 996 26.52 -53.41 -24.28
C PHE A 996 26.53 -53.27 -22.76
N GLN A 997 25.38 -53.14 -22.12
CA GLN A 997 25.29 -52.99 -20.67
C GLN A 997 25.61 -54.31 -19.96
N SER A 998 25.87 -54.25 -18.66
CA SER A 998 26.12 -55.46 -17.88
C SER A 998 24.85 -56.32 -17.76
N GLN A 999 23.68 -55.67 -17.79
CA GLN A 999 22.35 -56.29 -17.72
C GLN A 999 21.72 -56.63 -19.07
N SER A 1000 22.38 -56.27 -20.18
CA SER A 1000 21.91 -56.45 -21.54
C SER A 1000 21.53 -57.90 -21.88
N ASN A 1001 20.31 -58.13 -22.36
CA ASN A 1001 19.84 -59.47 -22.72
C ASN A 1001 19.79 -59.72 -24.24
N GLY A 1002 19.92 -58.66 -25.06
CA GLY A 1002 19.97 -58.76 -26.52
C GLY A 1002 18.60 -59.01 -27.16
N ASP A 1003 17.50 -58.65 -26.52
CA ASP A 1003 16.13 -58.89 -26.99
C ASP A 1003 15.58 -57.80 -27.94
N MET A 1004 16.41 -56.81 -28.27
CA MET A 1004 16.08 -55.66 -29.11
C MET A 1004 15.00 -54.75 -28.50
N GLN A 1005 14.88 -54.74 -27.18
CA GLN A 1005 14.06 -53.82 -26.41
C GLN A 1005 14.91 -53.20 -25.31
N LEU A 1006 14.51 -52.04 -24.80
CA LEU A 1006 15.21 -51.43 -23.67
C LEU A 1006 14.38 -51.64 -22.41
N ASN A 1007 14.83 -52.53 -21.53
CA ASN A 1007 14.16 -52.72 -20.23
C ASN A 1007 14.64 -51.72 -19.17
N GLN A 1008 14.00 -51.72 -17.99
CA GLN A 1008 14.33 -50.79 -16.89
C GLN A 1008 15.79 -50.90 -16.46
N GLU A 1009 16.32 -52.13 -16.37
CA GLU A 1009 17.67 -52.38 -15.93
C GLU A 1009 18.73 -51.91 -16.92
N GLU A 1010 18.57 -52.27 -18.20
CA GLU A 1010 19.43 -51.81 -19.31
C GLU A 1010 19.37 -50.29 -19.48
N GLY A 1011 18.18 -49.72 -19.48
CA GLY A 1011 17.99 -48.28 -19.60
C GLY A 1011 18.67 -47.52 -18.46
N THR A 1012 18.63 -48.06 -17.24
CA THR A 1012 19.26 -47.41 -16.08
C THR A 1012 20.77 -47.36 -16.21
N GLU A 1013 21.40 -48.47 -16.61
CA GLU A 1013 22.85 -48.50 -16.85
C GLU A 1013 23.23 -47.58 -18.01
N TYR A 1014 22.46 -47.61 -19.10
CA TYR A 1014 22.69 -46.78 -20.27
C TYR A 1014 22.59 -45.29 -19.95
N VAL A 1015 21.55 -44.84 -19.24
CA VAL A 1015 21.40 -43.42 -18.85
C VAL A 1015 22.56 -42.99 -17.95
N ALA A 1016 22.97 -43.83 -16.98
CA ALA A 1016 24.11 -43.52 -16.12
C ALA A 1016 25.42 -43.41 -16.92
N LEU A 1017 25.62 -44.28 -17.92
CA LEU A 1017 26.74 -44.24 -18.85
C LEU A 1017 26.72 -42.95 -19.68
N ILE A 1018 25.56 -42.53 -20.21
CA ILE A 1018 25.43 -41.28 -20.96
C ILE A 1018 25.76 -40.07 -20.09
N LEU A 1019 25.27 -40.02 -18.85
CA LEU A 1019 25.59 -38.93 -17.92
C LEU A 1019 27.10 -38.86 -17.63
N GLN A 1020 27.80 -40.00 -17.56
CA GLN A 1020 29.26 -40.01 -17.48
C GLN A 1020 29.90 -39.55 -18.81
N ALA A 1021 29.38 -40.00 -19.95
CA ALA A 1021 29.89 -39.61 -21.26
C ALA A 1021 29.82 -38.09 -21.47
N VAL A 1022 28.75 -37.43 -20.99
CA VAL A 1022 28.62 -35.96 -21.02
C VAL A 1022 29.71 -35.29 -20.19
N VAL A 1023 29.95 -35.75 -18.96
CA VAL A 1023 31.00 -35.20 -18.08
C VAL A 1023 32.39 -35.38 -18.72
N LEU A 1024 32.65 -36.56 -19.27
CA LEU A 1024 33.89 -36.88 -19.96
C LEU A 1024 34.08 -36.04 -21.22
N ALA A 1025 33.06 -35.93 -22.06
CA ALA A 1025 33.10 -35.19 -23.30
C ALA A 1025 33.45 -33.72 -23.06
N ASN A 1026 32.86 -33.09 -22.04
CA ASN A 1026 33.21 -31.72 -21.68
C ASN A 1026 34.70 -31.61 -21.29
N LYS A 1027 35.19 -32.50 -20.40
CA LYS A 1027 36.60 -32.50 -19.96
C LYS A 1027 37.58 -32.78 -21.12
N VAL A 1028 37.26 -33.75 -21.98
CA VAL A 1028 38.10 -34.09 -23.15
C VAL A 1028 38.07 -32.95 -24.15
N MET A 1029 36.90 -32.43 -24.52
CA MET A 1029 36.78 -31.36 -25.49
C MET A 1029 37.50 -30.10 -24.99
N ASP A 1030 37.28 -29.70 -23.74
CA ASP A 1030 37.95 -28.52 -23.15
C ASP A 1030 39.46 -28.64 -23.21
N ARG A 1031 40.01 -29.83 -22.92
CA ARG A 1031 41.44 -30.05 -23.06
C ARG A 1031 41.91 -30.10 -24.52
N MET A 1032 41.09 -30.66 -25.40
CA MET A 1032 41.42 -30.82 -26.80
C MET A 1032 41.43 -29.49 -27.56
N LYS A 1033 40.67 -28.48 -27.08
CA LYS A 1033 40.73 -27.09 -27.55
C LYS A 1033 42.14 -26.49 -27.43
N ASP A 1034 42.94 -26.93 -26.45
CA ASP A 1034 44.31 -26.42 -26.26
C ASP A 1034 45.32 -27.04 -27.24
N ILE A 1035 44.97 -28.16 -27.87
CA ILE A 1035 45.90 -29.01 -28.63
C ILE A 1035 45.59 -28.95 -30.12
N CYS A 1036 44.31 -28.99 -30.48
CA CYS A 1036 43.87 -29.11 -31.86
C CYS A 1036 43.40 -27.77 -32.45
N PRO A 1037 43.63 -27.55 -33.76
CA PRO A 1037 43.17 -26.35 -34.44
C PRO A 1037 41.64 -26.27 -34.49
N PHE A 1038 41.11 -25.06 -34.32
CA PHE A 1038 39.68 -24.78 -34.34
C PHE A 1038 39.16 -24.58 -35.76
N VAL A 1039 37.94 -25.06 -36.00
CA VAL A 1039 37.17 -24.72 -37.20
C VAL A 1039 35.93 -23.94 -36.75
N GLU A 1040 36.05 -22.60 -36.72
CA GLU A 1040 34.93 -21.72 -36.38
C GLU A 1040 33.91 -21.71 -37.55
N LYS A 1041 32.67 -22.12 -37.29
CA LYS A 1041 31.55 -21.96 -38.24
C LYS A 1041 30.66 -20.79 -37.80
N SER A 1042 29.83 -20.31 -38.72
CA SER A 1042 28.96 -19.12 -38.56
C SER A 1042 27.90 -19.24 -37.45
N ASP A 1043 27.71 -20.42 -36.87
CA ASP A 1043 26.78 -20.70 -35.77
C ASP A 1043 27.40 -20.46 -34.38
N GLY A 1044 28.69 -20.08 -34.31
CA GLY A 1044 29.40 -19.85 -33.05
C GLY A 1044 29.72 -21.12 -32.27
N ASP A 1045 29.50 -22.30 -32.87
CA ASP A 1045 29.72 -23.60 -32.24
C ASP A 1045 31.17 -24.05 -32.41
N TYR A 1046 31.78 -24.53 -31.33
CA TYR A 1046 33.18 -24.94 -31.30
C TYR A 1046 33.36 -26.31 -31.93
N ARG A 1047 34.25 -26.42 -32.93
CA ARG A 1047 34.53 -27.70 -33.60
C ARG A 1047 36.00 -27.99 -33.72
N ILE A 1048 36.34 -29.26 -33.59
CA ILE A 1048 37.70 -29.78 -33.60
C ILE A 1048 37.92 -30.62 -34.87
N ASP A 1049 39.07 -30.41 -35.52
CA ASP A 1049 39.48 -31.21 -36.66
C ASP A 1049 39.53 -32.72 -36.31
N PRO A 1050 38.86 -33.59 -37.10
CA PRO A 1050 38.73 -34.99 -36.75
C PRO A 1050 40.06 -35.76 -36.85
N VAL A 1051 41.00 -35.33 -37.70
CA VAL A 1051 42.32 -35.96 -37.78
C VAL A 1051 43.12 -35.66 -36.50
N CYS A 1052 43.17 -34.39 -36.09
CA CYS A 1052 43.84 -34.02 -34.85
C CYS A 1052 43.21 -34.69 -33.61
N HIS A 1053 41.87 -34.79 -33.57
CA HIS A 1053 41.15 -35.52 -32.53
C HIS A 1053 41.66 -36.96 -32.40
N ARG A 1054 41.62 -37.73 -33.50
CA ARG A 1054 42.01 -39.15 -33.52
C ARG A 1054 43.45 -39.37 -33.08
N GLU A 1055 44.35 -38.47 -33.50
CA GLU A 1055 45.78 -38.58 -33.17
C GLU A 1055 46.11 -38.32 -31.71
N ASN A 1056 45.31 -37.50 -31.01
CA ASN A 1056 45.58 -37.04 -29.65
C ASN A 1056 44.60 -37.56 -28.59
N PHE A 1057 43.56 -38.30 -28.98
CA PHE A 1057 42.47 -38.71 -28.09
C PHE A 1057 42.95 -39.45 -26.84
N PHE A 1058 43.71 -40.54 -27.01
CA PHE A 1058 44.19 -41.34 -25.88
C PHE A 1058 45.21 -40.63 -25.02
N ASP A 1059 46.05 -39.78 -25.62
CA ASP A 1059 46.99 -38.94 -24.88
C ASP A 1059 46.22 -37.98 -23.95
N VAL A 1060 45.19 -37.30 -24.44
CA VAL A 1060 44.39 -36.44 -23.57
C VAL A 1060 43.67 -37.22 -22.48
N VAL A 1061 43.04 -38.35 -22.81
CA VAL A 1061 42.28 -39.16 -21.84
C VAL A 1061 43.18 -39.71 -20.74
N PHE A 1062 44.34 -40.27 -21.07
CA PHE A 1062 45.17 -41.01 -20.11
C PHE A 1062 46.38 -40.25 -19.58
N LYS A 1063 46.98 -39.35 -20.35
CA LYS A 1063 48.17 -38.59 -19.92
C LYS A 1063 47.78 -37.25 -19.31
N ASP A 1064 46.91 -36.49 -19.97
CA ASP A 1064 46.55 -35.14 -19.52
C ASP A 1064 45.48 -35.19 -18.43
N LEU A 1065 44.39 -35.93 -18.65
CA LEU A 1065 43.25 -36.03 -17.73
C LEU A 1065 43.40 -37.15 -16.68
N LYS A 1066 44.39 -38.04 -16.85
CA LYS A 1066 44.72 -39.13 -15.91
C LYS A 1066 43.55 -40.07 -15.60
N PHE A 1067 42.76 -40.43 -16.62
CA PHE A 1067 41.63 -41.36 -16.43
C PHE A 1067 42.00 -42.84 -16.40
N ASN A 1068 43.29 -43.16 -16.29
CA ASN A 1068 43.78 -44.53 -16.20
C ASN A 1068 43.21 -45.33 -15.01
N ASN A 1069 42.89 -44.67 -13.90
CA ASN A 1069 42.29 -45.31 -12.73
C ASN A 1069 40.81 -45.70 -12.93
N PHE A 1070 40.15 -45.10 -13.92
CA PHE A 1070 38.76 -45.39 -14.27
C PHE A 1070 38.65 -46.39 -15.41
N PHE A 1071 39.62 -46.41 -16.34
CA PHE A 1071 39.67 -47.30 -17.51
C PHE A 1071 41.02 -48.03 -17.67
N PRO A 1072 41.43 -48.85 -16.68
CA PRO A 1072 42.76 -49.47 -16.71
C PRO A 1072 42.95 -50.43 -17.90
N GLN A 1073 41.89 -51.14 -18.31
CA GLN A 1073 41.97 -52.09 -19.42
C GLN A 1073 42.03 -51.39 -20.78
N LEU A 1074 41.30 -50.28 -20.93
CA LEU A 1074 41.41 -49.42 -22.11
C LEU A 1074 42.79 -48.76 -22.22
N GLN A 1075 43.37 -48.31 -21.10
CA GLN A 1075 44.72 -47.75 -21.10
C GLN A 1075 45.75 -48.81 -21.51
N ARG A 1076 45.62 -50.03 -20.99
CA ARG A 1076 46.47 -51.15 -21.40
C ARG A 1076 46.33 -51.42 -22.89
N TYR A 1077 45.10 -51.45 -23.42
CA TYR A 1077 44.86 -51.57 -24.85
C TYR A 1077 45.55 -50.44 -25.64
N SER A 1078 45.38 -49.18 -25.25
CA SER A 1078 45.99 -48.07 -26.00
C SER A 1078 47.52 -48.08 -25.96
N THR A 1079 48.12 -48.69 -24.93
CA THR A 1079 49.58 -48.80 -24.76
C THR A 1079 50.16 -50.02 -25.50
N ASP A 1080 49.43 -51.14 -25.49
CA ASP A 1080 49.87 -52.41 -26.08
C ASP A 1080 49.71 -52.44 -27.61
N ASN A 1081 48.92 -51.51 -28.19
CA ASN A 1081 48.64 -51.45 -29.63
C ASN A 1081 49.31 -50.25 -30.32
N SER A 1082 49.48 -50.36 -31.64
CA SER A 1082 50.06 -49.28 -32.47
C SER A 1082 49.17 -48.04 -32.51
N LYS A 1083 49.77 -46.87 -32.81
CA LYS A 1083 49.01 -45.61 -32.96
C LYS A 1083 47.98 -45.72 -34.08
N GLU A 1084 48.33 -46.40 -35.18
CA GLU A 1084 47.44 -46.64 -36.32
C GLU A 1084 46.22 -47.46 -35.91
N GLN A 1085 46.42 -48.51 -35.12
CA GLN A 1085 45.32 -49.35 -34.61
C GLN A 1085 44.44 -48.60 -33.60
N ASN A 1086 45.03 -47.75 -32.77
CA ASN A 1086 44.28 -46.87 -31.88
C ASN A 1086 43.43 -45.84 -32.66
N ILE A 1087 43.98 -45.26 -33.73
CA ILE A 1087 43.24 -44.36 -34.63
C ILE A 1087 42.10 -45.11 -35.31
N GLU A 1088 42.33 -46.33 -35.80
CA GLU A 1088 41.29 -47.13 -36.44
C GLU A 1088 40.18 -47.53 -35.47
N PHE A 1089 40.52 -47.79 -34.20
CA PHE A 1089 39.53 -47.99 -33.15
C PHE A 1089 38.64 -46.75 -32.95
N ILE A 1090 39.23 -45.56 -32.81
CA ILE A 1090 38.45 -44.31 -32.68
C ILE A 1090 37.60 -44.06 -33.93
N ARG A 1091 38.16 -44.28 -35.13
CA ARG A 1091 37.44 -44.13 -36.40
C ARG A 1091 36.24 -45.07 -36.50
N SER A 1092 36.40 -46.31 -36.06
CA SER A 1092 35.30 -47.30 -36.02
C SER A 1092 34.19 -46.86 -35.07
N ILE A 1093 34.56 -46.33 -33.89
CA ILE A 1093 33.60 -45.78 -32.93
C ILE A 1093 32.89 -44.56 -33.50
N GLU A 1094 33.62 -43.62 -34.12
CA GLU A 1094 33.05 -42.42 -34.74
C GLU A 1094 32.00 -42.79 -35.79
N GLY A 1095 32.30 -43.74 -36.67
CA GLY A 1095 31.37 -44.12 -37.73
C GLY A 1095 30.13 -44.86 -37.22
N PHE A 1096 30.17 -45.45 -36.03
CA PHE A 1096 28.97 -45.95 -35.37
C PHE A 1096 28.18 -44.84 -34.66
N ALA A 1097 28.88 -44.02 -33.88
CA ALA A 1097 28.27 -43.12 -32.91
C ALA A 1097 27.71 -41.84 -33.54
N ARG A 1098 28.38 -41.32 -34.58
CA ARG A 1098 28.06 -40.04 -35.21
C ARG A 1098 26.97 -40.23 -36.27
N ASP A 1099 26.01 -39.31 -36.28
CA ASP A 1099 24.95 -39.22 -37.28
C ASP A 1099 25.32 -38.31 -38.47
N ILE A 1100 26.56 -37.84 -38.50
CA ILE A 1100 27.16 -37.03 -39.55
C ILE A 1100 28.43 -37.72 -40.10
N PRO A 1101 28.88 -37.39 -41.34
CA PRO A 1101 30.10 -37.97 -41.90
C PRO A 1101 31.32 -37.80 -40.97
N ILE A 1102 32.14 -38.85 -40.84
CA ILE A 1102 33.26 -38.86 -39.90
C ILE A 1102 34.34 -37.81 -40.22
N GLU A 1103 34.41 -37.31 -41.45
CA GLU A 1103 35.36 -36.26 -41.84
C GLU A 1103 34.88 -34.84 -41.51
N GLU A 1104 33.64 -34.66 -41.01
CA GLU A 1104 33.21 -33.38 -40.48
C GLU A 1104 33.87 -33.08 -39.11
N PRO A 1105 34.14 -31.81 -38.78
CA PRO A 1105 34.64 -31.40 -37.47
C PRO A 1105 33.74 -31.83 -36.29
N MET A 1106 34.37 -32.27 -35.20
CA MET A 1106 33.76 -32.81 -33.98
C MET A 1106 33.17 -31.70 -33.10
N ARG A 1107 31.88 -31.79 -32.76
CA ARG A 1107 31.19 -30.96 -31.75
C ARG A 1107 31.16 -31.66 -30.39
N ILE A 1108 30.76 -30.96 -29.33
CA ILE A 1108 30.60 -31.55 -27.98
C ILE A 1108 29.66 -32.77 -27.97
N ARG A 1109 28.61 -32.72 -28.79
CA ARG A 1109 27.68 -33.83 -28.99
C ARG A 1109 28.38 -35.06 -29.54
N ASP A 1110 29.20 -34.89 -30.58
CA ASP A 1110 29.96 -35.98 -31.20
C ASP A 1110 30.90 -36.64 -30.18
N TYR A 1111 31.59 -35.84 -29.37
CA TYR A 1111 32.43 -36.36 -28.27
C TYR A 1111 31.61 -37.20 -27.28
N THR A 1112 30.42 -36.73 -26.90
CA THR A 1112 29.55 -37.44 -25.96
C THR A 1112 29.12 -38.79 -26.52
N LEU A 1113 28.75 -38.84 -27.80
CA LEU A 1113 28.35 -40.09 -28.47
C LEU A 1113 29.54 -41.04 -28.66
N VAL A 1114 30.70 -40.54 -29.09
CA VAL A 1114 31.92 -41.33 -29.27
C VAL A 1114 32.42 -41.91 -27.95
N ILE A 1115 32.49 -41.08 -26.90
CA ILE A 1115 32.86 -41.55 -25.57
C ILE A 1115 31.81 -42.53 -25.03
N GLY A 1116 30.52 -42.26 -25.21
CA GLY A 1116 29.46 -43.20 -24.84
C GLY A 1116 29.62 -44.56 -25.51
N ALA A 1117 29.89 -44.60 -26.81
CA ALA A 1117 30.16 -45.85 -27.53
C ALA A 1117 31.45 -46.54 -27.05
N MET A 1118 32.51 -45.80 -26.73
CA MET A 1118 33.72 -46.33 -26.12
C MET A 1118 33.44 -46.97 -24.75
N LEU A 1119 32.65 -46.32 -23.88
CA LEU A 1119 32.25 -46.85 -22.57
C LEU A 1119 31.43 -48.15 -22.70
N ASN A 1120 30.57 -48.22 -23.72
CA ASN A 1120 29.81 -49.43 -24.03
C ASN A 1120 30.72 -50.60 -24.42
N ILE A 1121 31.77 -50.34 -25.22
CA ILE A 1121 32.79 -51.34 -25.54
C ILE A 1121 33.52 -51.79 -24.26
N GLU A 1122 33.91 -50.85 -23.38
CA GLU A 1122 34.51 -51.24 -22.09
C GLU A 1122 33.57 -52.10 -21.24
N SER A 1123 32.27 -51.81 -21.24
CA SER A 1123 31.29 -52.64 -20.54
C SER A 1123 31.22 -54.06 -21.10
N THR A 1124 31.30 -54.21 -22.43
CA THR A 1124 31.37 -55.51 -23.12
C THR A 1124 32.60 -56.31 -22.71
N PHE A 1125 33.79 -55.69 -22.67
CA PHE A 1125 35.00 -56.36 -22.21
C PHE A 1125 34.86 -56.80 -20.76
N LEU A 1126 34.42 -55.93 -19.85
CA LEU A 1126 34.22 -56.30 -18.44
C LEU A 1126 33.18 -57.41 -18.22
N ARG A 1127 32.26 -57.59 -19.17
CA ARG A 1127 31.24 -58.62 -19.14
C ARG A 1127 31.73 -59.97 -19.66
N PHE A 1128 32.49 -59.97 -20.76
CA PHE A 1128 32.83 -61.19 -21.48
C PHE A 1128 34.28 -61.65 -21.29
N ASP A 1129 35.25 -60.75 -21.15
CA ASP A 1129 36.66 -61.05 -20.83
C ASP A 1129 36.77 -61.50 -19.36
N ARG A 1130 36.54 -62.79 -19.12
CA ARG A 1130 36.53 -63.37 -17.77
C ARG A 1130 37.93 -63.67 -17.27
N ASN A 1131 38.86 -63.91 -18.18
CA ASN A 1131 40.25 -64.25 -17.85
C ASN A 1131 41.12 -62.98 -17.61
N GLN A 1132 40.58 -61.79 -17.93
CA GLN A 1132 41.19 -60.46 -17.75
C GLN A 1132 42.46 -60.25 -18.57
N ASP A 1133 42.59 -60.94 -19.71
CA ASP A 1133 43.74 -60.84 -20.61
C ASP A 1133 43.64 -59.68 -21.60
N ASN A 1134 42.50 -58.96 -21.57
CA ASN A 1134 42.17 -57.82 -22.42
C ASN A 1134 41.77 -58.17 -23.86
N VAL A 1135 41.40 -59.43 -24.09
CA VAL A 1135 40.91 -60.01 -25.34
C VAL A 1135 39.62 -60.79 -25.04
N ILE A 1136 38.69 -60.84 -26.00
CA ILE A 1136 37.52 -61.73 -25.90
C ILE A 1136 37.84 -62.99 -26.71
N ASP A 1137 38.13 -64.07 -26.01
CA ASP A 1137 38.52 -65.34 -26.64
C ASP A 1137 37.35 -66.06 -27.32
N ARG A 1138 37.62 -67.25 -27.87
CA ARG A 1138 36.64 -68.06 -28.59
C ARG A 1138 35.40 -68.41 -27.74
N ASP A 1139 35.60 -68.82 -26.50
CA ASP A 1139 34.52 -69.27 -25.61
C ASP A 1139 33.73 -68.07 -25.08
N GLU A 1140 34.43 -66.95 -24.88
CA GLU A 1140 33.84 -65.66 -24.52
C GLU A 1140 33.00 -65.07 -25.66
N LEU A 1141 33.47 -65.18 -26.90
CA LEU A 1141 32.73 -64.78 -28.10
C LEU A 1141 31.46 -65.61 -28.31
N ASP A 1142 31.48 -66.91 -27.98
CA ASP A 1142 30.28 -67.73 -28.05
C ASP A 1142 29.22 -67.31 -27.01
N ARG A 1143 29.65 -66.82 -25.83
CA ARG A 1143 28.72 -66.20 -24.87
C ARG A 1143 28.23 -64.84 -25.33
N ALA A 1144 29.12 -64.02 -25.91
CA ALA A 1144 28.75 -62.73 -26.47
C ALA A 1144 27.72 -62.89 -27.60
N PHE A 1145 27.89 -63.89 -28.46
CA PHE A 1145 26.99 -64.17 -29.58
C PHE A 1145 25.52 -64.30 -29.14
N GLU A 1146 25.23 -64.90 -27.98
CA GLU A 1146 23.85 -65.03 -27.50
C GLU A 1146 23.16 -63.67 -27.32
N VAL A 1147 23.90 -62.64 -26.90
CA VAL A 1147 23.39 -61.26 -26.78
C VAL A 1147 23.33 -60.59 -28.16
N TYR A 1148 24.36 -60.76 -29.00
CA TYR A 1148 24.38 -60.16 -30.34
C TYR A 1148 23.50 -60.87 -31.37
N ARG A 1149 22.93 -62.03 -31.07
CA ARG A 1149 22.22 -62.89 -32.04
C ARG A 1149 21.12 -62.14 -32.77
N ASN A 1150 20.25 -61.46 -32.04
CA ASN A 1150 19.07 -60.81 -32.60
C ASN A 1150 19.42 -59.60 -33.46
N VAL A 1151 20.46 -58.84 -33.08
CA VAL A 1151 20.94 -57.72 -33.90
C VAL A 1151 21.62 -58.21 -35.19
N ILE A 1152 22.35 -59.33 -35.16
CA ILE A 1152 22.92 -59.92 -36.38
C ILE A 1152 21.82 -60.41 -37.32
N LEU A 1153 20.74 -60.99 -36.79
CA LEU A 1153 19.55 -61.34 -37.57
C LEU A 1153 18.80 -60.12 -38.11
N MET A 1154 18.96 -58.95 -37.50
CA MET A 1154 18.45 -57.68 -38.02
C MET A 1154 19.30 -57.16 -39.18
N LEU A 1155 20.62 -57.27 -39.09
CA LEU A 1155 21.52 -56.86 -40.18
C LEU A 1155 21.46 -57.74 -41.42
N ALA A 1156 21.12 -59.01 -41.25
CA ALA A 1156 20.99 -59.96 -42.34
C ALA A 1156 19.54 -60.48 -42.41
N PRO A 1157 18.57 -59.69 -42.93
CA PRO A 1157 17.16 -60.08 -43.00
C PRO A 1157 16.95 -61.41 -43.70
N ASP A 1158 17.77 -61.70 -44.71
CA ASP A 1158 17.83 -62.96 -45.47
C ASP A 1158 18.04 -64.22 -44.61
N LEU A 1159 18.45 -64.07 -43.35
CA LEU A 1159 18.64 -65.18 -42.41
C LEU A 1159 17.39 -65.53 -41.59
N ARG A 1160 16.36 -64.67 -41.55
CA ARG A 1160 15.18 -64.86 -40.69
C ARG A 1160 14.27 -66.01 -41.14
N ASP A 1161 14.33 -66.41 -42.41
CA ASP A 1161 13.50 -67.48 -42.99
C ASP A 1161 14.12 -68.89 -42.84
N GLY A 1162 14.33 -69.33 -41.60
CA GLY A 1162 14.85 -70.69 -41.28
C GLY A 1162 16.37 -70.84 -41.41
N ASN A 1163 17.08 -69.74 -41.68
CA ASN A 1163 18.52 -69.66 -41.88
C ASN A 1163 19.25 -69.06 -40.65
N GLU A 1164 18.57 -68.93 -39.51
CA GLU A 1164 19.11 -68.26 -38.32
C GLU A 1164 20.40 -68.91 -37.77
N LYS A 1165 20.60 -70.21 -38.05
CA LYS A 1165 21.83 -70.95 -37.71
C LYS A 1165 23.10 -70.32 -38.31
N TYR A 1166 22.96 -69.53 -39.37
CA TYR A 1166 24.07 -68.81 -40.01
C TYR A 1166 24.43 -67.50 -39.30
N ALA A 1167 23.60 -66.96 -38.40
CA ALA A 1167 23.90 -65.72 -37.68
C ALA A 1167 25.21 -65.81 -36.89
N ARG A 1168 25.50 -66.98 -36.30
CA ARG A 1168 26.78 -67.23 -35.62
C ARG A 1168 27.97 -67.09 -36.60
N VAL A 1169 27.82 -67.57 -37.83
CA VAL A 1169 28.88 -67.46 -38.85
C VAL A 1169 29.10 -66.01 -39.23
N VAL A 1170 28.02 -65.24 -39.42
CA VAL A 1170 28.10 -63.81 -39.72
C VAL A 1170 28.78 -63.04 -38.59
N PHE A 1171 28.40 -63.29 -37.34
CA PHE A 1171 29.04 -62.68 -36.16
C PHE A 1171 30.54 -62.95 -36.12
N PHE A 1172 30.96 -64.22 -36.21
CA PHE A 1172 32.39 -64.57 -36.20
C PHE A 1172 33.15 -64.07 -37.43
N HIS A 1173 32.48 -63.96 -38.59
CA HIS A 1173 33.05 -63.33 -39.78
C HIS A 1173 33.34 -61.85 -39.52
N MET A 1174 32.36 -61.11 -38.98
CA MET A 1174 32.50 -59.69 -38.67
C MET A 1174 33.59 -59.44 -37.63
N ILE A 1175 33.72 -60.32 -36.62
CA ILE A 1175 34.79 -60.19 -35.63
C ILE A 1175 36.17 -60.42 -36.26
N LYS A 1176 36.33 -61.51 -37.03
CA LYS A 1176 37.63 -61.90 -37.60
C LYS A 1176 38.10 -60.97 -38.73
N TYR A 1177 37.19 -60.59 -39.61
CA TYR A 1177 37.51 -59.87 -40.85
C TYR A 1177 37.09 -58.40 -40.82
N MET A 1178 36.44 -57.93 -39.75
CA MET A 1178 35.98 -56.55 -39.60
C MET A 1178 35.18 -56.06 -40.82
N THR A 1179 34.36 -56.95 -41.40
CA THR A 1179 33.54 -56.74 -42.60
C THR A 1179 32.29 -57.62 -42.54
N ILE A 1180 31.22 -57.27 -43.25
CA ILE A 1180 30.03 -58.12 -43.38
C ILE A 1180 30.25 -59.09 -44.55
N PRO A 1181 29.96 -60.40 -44.39
CA PRO A 1181 30.09 -61.35 -45.49
C PRO A 1181 29.04 -61.08 -46.58
N CYS A 1182 29.47 -60.67 -47.78
CA CYS A 1182 28.57 -60.31 -48.87
C CYS A 1182 27.98 -61.49 -49.68
N SER A 1183 28.58 -62.69 -49.58
CA SER A 1183 28.14 -63.85 -50.37
C SER A 1183 27.49 -64.95 -49.52
N LYS A 1184 26.29 -65.37 -49.92
CA LYS A 1184 25.60 -66.55 -49.35
C LYS A 1184 26.47 -67.82 -49.47
N VAL A 1185 27.27 -67.92 -50.53
CA VAL A 1185 28.21 -69.03 -50.73
C VAL A 1185 29.31 -69.01 -49.67
N THR A 1186 29.86 -67.82 -49.37
CA THR A 1186 30.86 -67.64 -48.32
C THR A 1186 30.29 -68.00 -46.94
N ILE A 1187 29.07 -67.53 -46.62
CA ILE A 1187 28.38 -67.86 -45.37
C ILE A 1187 28.16 -69.38 -45.24
N PHE A 1188 27.69 -70.04 -46.31
CA PHE A 1188 27.45 -71.48 -46.31
C PHE A 1188 28.76 -72.29 -46.17
N LYS A 1189 29.81 -71.91 -46.91
CA LYS A 1189 31.14 -72.53 -46.84
C LYS A 1189 31.73 -72.39 -45.43
N HIS A 1190 31.67 -71.19 -44.87
CA HIS A 1190 32.15 -70.90 -43.54
C HIS A 1190 31.32 -71.59 -42.45
N HIS A 1191 30.02 -71.82 -42.65
CA HIS A 1191 29.21 -72.61 -41.72
C HIS A 1191 29.65 -74.07 -41.64
N ASN A 1192 29.84 -74.71 -42.79
CA ASN A 1192 30.19 -76.13 -42.86
C ASN A 1192 31.63 -76.39 -42.37
N LEU A 1193 32.50 -75.37 -42.44
CA LEU A 1193 33.89 -75.42 -41.99
C LEU A 1193 34.15 -74.47 -40.82
N PHE A 1194 33.13 -74.19 -40.00
CA PHE A 1194 33.16 -73.13 -39.00
C PHE A 1194 34.32 -73.25 -38.03
N TRP A 1195 34.56 -74.46 -37.52
CA TRP A 1195 35.69 -74.71 -36.62
C TRP A 1195 37.03 -74.42 -37.30
N PHE A 1196 37.22 -74.79 -38.57
CA PHE A 1196 38.48 -74.55 -39.27
C PHE A 1196 38.75 -73.05 -39.47
N TYR A 1197 37.71 -72.28 -39.81
CA TYR A 1197 37.86 -70.84 -40.04
C TYR A 1197 38.00 -70.01 -38.77
N TYR A 1198 37.36 -70.43 -37.67
CA TYR A 1198 37.15 -69.57 -36.50
C TYR A 1198 37.64 -70.16 -35.16
N ARG A 1199 38.44 -71.23 -35.16
CA ARG A 1199 38.97 -71.84 -33.93
C ARG A 1199 39.77 -70.86 -33.07
N ASN A 1200 40.60 -70.03 -33.71
CA ASN A 1200 41.50 -69.09 -33.05
C ASN A 1200 41.02 -67.64 -33.27
N THR A 1201 39.71 -67.43 -33.36
CA THR A 1201 39.16 -66.07 -33.46
C THR A 1201 39.07 -65.46 -32.08
N GLU A 1202 39.70 -64.32 -31.95
CA GLU A 1202 39.76 -63.49 -30.77
C GLU A 1202 39.28 -62.08 -31.16
N ALA A 1203 38.65 -61.36 -30.24
CA ALA A 1203 38.25 -59.98 -30.47
C ALA A 1203 38.99 -59.02 -29.54
N GLN A 1204 39.60 -58.02 -30.15
CA GLN A 1204 40.07 -56.81 -29.48
C GLN A 1204 39.03 -55.70 -29.62
N ARG A 1205 39.27 -54.56 -28.95
CA ARG A 1205 38.33 -53.41 -28.95
C ARG A 1205 38.04 -52.88 -30.35
N VAL A 1206 39.04 -52.86 -31.24
CA VAL A 1206 38.85 -52.49 -32.65
C VAL A 1206 37.89 -53.44 -33.39
N ASN A 1207 37.88 -54.74 -33.08
CA ASN A 1207 36.96 -55.69 -33.69
C ASN A 1207 35.51 -55.41 -33.23
N ILE A 1208 35.31 -55.12 -31.94
CA ILE A 1208 33.99 -54.74 -31.40
C ILE A 1208 33.55 -53.36 -31.93
N GLY A 1209 34.46 -52.40 -32.04
CA GLY A 1209 34.20 -51.10 -32.67
C GLY A 1209 33.81 -51.24 -34.14
N SER A 1210 34.47 -52.13 -34.88
CA SER A 1210 34.12 -52.44 -36.28
C SER A 1210 32.75 -53.12 -36.37
N LEU A 1211 32.45 -54.08 -35.49
CA LEU A 1211 31.12 -54.69 -35.41
C LEU A 1211 30.05 -53.61 -35.23
N LEU A 1212 30.24 -52.68 -34.29
CA LEU A 1212 29.38 -51.52 -34.07
C LEU A 1212 29.20 -50.68 -35.33
N TYR A 1213 30.29 -50.30 -36.01
CA TYR A 1213 30.24 -49.51 -37.25
C TYR A 1213 29.26 -50.10 -38.28
N TYR A 1214 29.34 -51.41 -38.50
CA TYR A 1214 28.48 -52.11 -39.45
C TYR A 1214 27.05 -52.32 -38.95
N LEU A 1215 26.81 -52.34 -37.63
CA LEU A 1215 25.45 -52.42 -37.07
C LEU A 1215 24.58 -51.21 -37.44
N VAL A 1216 25.19 -50.07 -37.77
CA VAL A 1216 24.50 -48.81 -37.99
C VAL A 1216 24.53 -48.36 -39.44
N ASN A 1217 25.67 -48.49 -40.12
CA ASN A 1217 25.81 -48.05 -41.51
C ASN A 1217 25.23 -49.04 -42.52
N GLY A 1218 24.99 -50.29 -42.10
CA GLY A 1218 24.54 -51.36 -42.99
C GLY A 1218 25.61 -51.77 -44.01
N ALA A 1219 25.58 -53.03 -44.46
CA ALA A 1219 26.40 -53.41 -45.59
C ALA A 1219 25.74 -52.92 -46.88
N THR A 1220 26.32 -51.90 -47.51
CA THR A 1220 26.23 -51.83 -48.97
C THR A 1220 27.29 -52.79 -49.49
N CYS A 1221 26.88 -54.01 -49.84
CA CYS A 1221 27.74 -54.84 -50.67
C CYS A 1221 27.79 -54.14 -52.03
N SER A 1222 28.87 -53.41 -52.29
CA SER A 1222 29.12 -52.86 -53.61
C SER A 1222 29.35 -54.05 -54.54
N ASP A 1223 28.42 -54.31 -55.45
CA ASP A 1223 28.48 -55.39 -56.44
C ASP A 1223 29.65 -55.23 -57.47
N ASP A 1224 30.57 -54.27 -57.26
CA ASP A 1224 31.59 -53.83 -58.22
C ASP A 1224 33.03 -54.30 -57.95
N GLU A 1225 33.28 -55.17 -56.96
CA GLU A 1225 34.59 -55.86 -56.88
C GLU A 1225 34.56 -57.17 -57.69
N GLY A 1226 34.63 -57.01 -59.01
CA GLY A 1226 35.05 -58.05 -59.93
C GLY A 1226 36.57 -58.22 -59.91
N GLU A 1227 36.99 -59.48 -59.93
CA GLU A 1227 38.37 -60.03 -60.02
C GLU A 1227 39.07 -60.30 -58.67
N GLU A 1228 38.89 -61.54 -58.20
CA GLU A 1228 39.82 -62.24 -57.31
C GLU A 1228 41.26 -62.19 -57.89
N PRO A 1229 42.30 -61.94 -57.09
CA PRO A 1229 43.65 -62.32 -57.49
C PRO A 1229 43.76 -63.85 -57.42
N GLU A 1230 44.06 -64.49 -58.55
CA GLU A 1230 44.51 -65.89 -58.56
C GLU A 1230 45.90 -66.02 -57.88
N GLU A 1231 45.95 -67.00 -56.96
CA GLU A 1231 47.08 -67.59 -56.19
C GLU A 1231 47.65 -66.86 -54.96
#